data_AF-A0A0W1QQL2-F1
#
_entry.id   AF-A0A0W1QQL2-F1
#
_cell.length_a   1.000
_cell.length_b   1.000
_cell.length_c   1.000
_cell.angle_alpha   90.00
_cell.angle_beta   90.00
_cell.angle_gamma   90.00
#
_symmetry.space_group_name_H-M   'P 1'
#
loop_
_entity.id
_entity.type
_entity.pdbx_description
1 polymer ?
#
loop_
_entity_poly.entity_id
_entity_poly.type
_entity_poly.pdbx_seq_one_letter_code
_entity_poly.pdbx_strand_id
1 'polypeptide(L)'
;MGTPLPNPAWPTRLASDRRGTVAVIGALALTTLLGIGALTVDLGRGYSQRIVNQRTADAAAIGAALAYRAAASNEAVLQPTAQDLAIANGLADATVTATVVQDVPASGSRAVKVTISTPVPIAVASAIGFRGSYAVSATAYATLAAAPSMAPPCIVALATSGVGIATSGGATIDVPDCTVAAIADINNQGTRIAAKNIVSGSGNIINNWGTLSATLLRYAGSFSNPSWNSAVPASDKIVNASTAIVDPLAGNANIVAARESIGSSVAPNGIGNPTTPTGADWTIGWSPSANVAAFRRGNSANYVVPAGTYTIGRMTIEGGLNVRFESGSKITIANGLSIGGGSTVVFGDVDLKVNGGFDSGSSGITFGKGSLAIGSGTVAFSGTSSFGDGPVTINSALVLGGGAKLTLGAGAHAFGSLRIDGGSWLKLGAGDLDVRSGIAIGGDSTLAAGAGAFRLGPDGSGRAITLSGSAVLLMGDGSFSANGAIVTEGGSRLVFGRTRNHLINGDLAIAGSVLFAPGRYTIAGSLTNGTGGTTWPYSSPVTGQSYGTTIDGVDVTGFDLAGVNVSFILSGTVNLAGGAKSKLLAASTGTEGGAITDLLIDSLTTGATNWAAGAQNIFTGAVHLPASDITLSGGSTTLSNGQCFMMIARTINASGGAAAGSACTSITGSGGSSSGGDIGLVR
;
A
#
# COMPACT_ATOMS: atom_id res chain seq x y z
N MET A 1 -8.96 136.80 12.48
CA MET A 1 -8.76 136.71 13.94
C MET A 1 -9.15 135.31 14.37
N GLY A 2 -8.26 134.59 15.08
CA GLY A 2 -8.37 133.15 15.32
C GLY A 2 -8.86 132.72 16.71
N THR A 3 -9.00 131.39 16.84
CA THR A 3 -9.13 130.51 18.04
C THR A 3 -10.49 130.44 18.75
N PRO A 4 -10.86 129.34 19.46
CA PRO A 4 -10.50 127.90 19.37
C PRO A 4 -11.73 126.92 19.41
N LEU A 5 -11.46 125.61 19.30
CA LEU A 5 -12.40 124.47 19.39
C LEU A 5 -13.05 124.24 20.78
N PRO A 6 -14.24 123.58 20.83
CA PRO A 6 -14.63 122.73 21.95
C PRO A 6 -14.80 121.26 21.54
N ASN A 7 -14.16 120.35 22.29
CA ASN A 7 -14.43 118.91 22.31
C ASN A 7 -15.61 118.65 23.25
N PRO A 8 -16.54 117.71 22.98
CA PRO A 8 -16.65 116.61 23.94
C PRO A 8 -17.16 115.25 23.43
N ALA A 9 -16.64 114.22 24.11
CA ALA A 9 -17.31 113.03 24.63
C ALA A 9 -17.80 111.95 23.66
N TRP A 10 -16.94 110.96 23.46
CA TRP A 10 -17.35 109.60 23.13
C TRP A 10 -18.18 109.01 24.28
N PRO A 11 -19.35 108.37 24.03
CA PRO A 11 -20.10 107.73 25.08
C PRO A 11 -19.42 106.41 25.48
N THR A 12 -18.59 106.48 26.53
CA THR A 12 -18.01 105.35 27.27
C THR A 12 -19.04 104.55 28.09
N ARG A 13 -20.33 104.61 27.73
CA ARG A 13 -21.43 103.96 28.49
C ARG A 13 -21.96 102.66 27.89
N LEU A 14 -21.39 102.14 26.80
CA LEU A 14 -21.69 100.76 26.34
C LEU A 14 -20.81 99.69 27.00
N ALA A 15 -19.72 100.07 27.67
CA ALA A 15 -18.77 99.13 28.28
C ALA A 15 -19.21 98.54 29.63
N SER A 16 -20.37 98.95 30.16
CA SER A 16 -20.86 98.46 31.46
C SER A 16 -22.15 97.62 31.38
N ASP A 17 -22.73 97.45 30.18
CA ASP A 17 -23.97 96.68 30.05
C ASP A 17 -23.69 95.21 29.72
N ARG A 18 -23.53 94.40 30.78
CA ARG A 18 -23.36 92.96 30.68
C ARG A 18 -24.52 92.26 29.96
N ARG A 19 -25.69 92.88 29.79
CA ARG A 19 -26.87 92.27 29.13
C ARG A 19 -26.69 92.15 27.61
N GLY A 20 -26.00 93.09 26.97
CA GLY A 20 -25.77 93.06 25.50
C GLY A 20 -24.79 91.98 25.06
N THR A 21 -23.67 91.80 25.79
CA THR A 21 -22.70 90.73 25.51
C THR A 21 -23.29 89.34 25.78
N VAL A 22 -24.13 89.20 26.81
CA VAL A 22 -24.85 87.96 27.10
C VAL A 22 -25.87 87.62 25.99
N ALA A 23 -26.52 88.62 25.38
CA ALA A 23 -27.43 88.39 24.26
C ALA A 23 -26.70 87.88 22.99
N VAL A 24 -25.52 88.43 22.67
CA VAL A 24 -24.72 87.98 21.51
C VAL A 24 -24.17 86.56 21.73
N ILE A 25 -23.63 86.27 22.92
CA ILE A 25 -23.17 84.93 23.28
C ILE A 25 -24.35 83.94 23.28
N GLY A 26 -25.51 84.35 23.82
CA GLY A 26 -26.73 83.54 23.82
C GLY A 26 -27.28 83.25 22.42
N ALA A 27 -27.26 84.23 21.51
CA ALA A 27 -27.69 84.05 20.12
C ALA A 27 -26.77 83.09 19.35
N LEU A 28 -25.45 83.21 19.53
CA LEU A 28 -24.46 82.31 18.91
C LEU A 28 -24.54 80.89 19.51
N ALA A 29 -24.73 80.77 20.83
CA ALA A 29 -24.92 79.49 21.51
C ALA A 29 -26.23 78.81 21.10
N LEU A 30 -27.34 79.54 20.96
CA LEU A 30 -28.61 78.98 20.55
C LEU A 30 -28.56 78.47 19.09
N THR A 31 -27.93 79.22 18.19
CA THR A 31 -27.80 78.82 16.79
C THR A 31 -26.93 77.56 16.64
N THR A 32 -25.85 77.45 17.41
CA THR A 32 -25.01 76.24 17.43
C THR A 32 -25.74 75.04 18.05
N LEU A 33 -26.49 75.24 19.14
CA LEU A 33 -27.31 74.18 19.74
C LEU A 33 -28.41 73.67 18.81
N LEU A 34 -29.08 74.58 18.08
CA LEU A 34 -30.08 74.20 17.06
C LEU A 34 -29.45 73.47 15.88
N GLY A 35 -28.26 73.87 15.44
CA GLY A 35 -27.50 73.18 14.40
C GLY A 35 -27.12 71.74 14.80
N ILE A 36 -26.65 71.56 16.03
CA ILE A 36 -26.32 70.23 16.58
C ILE A 36 -27.61 69.39 16.76
N GLY A 37 -28.70 70.00 17.24
CA GLY A 37 -30.00 69.33 17.37
C GLY A 37 -30.56 68.85 16.03
N ALA A 38 -30.48 69.67 14.99
CA ALA A 38 -30.90 69.29 13.65
C ALA A 38 -30.06 68.14 13.09
N LEU A 39 -28.73 68.24 13.21
CA LEU A 39 -27.80 67.21 12.75
C LEU A 39 -28.02 65.88 13.49
N THR A 40 -28.24 65.91 14.80
CA THR A 40 -28.46 64.69 15.60
C THR A 40 -29.74 63.96 15.20
N VAL A 41 -30.84 64.67 14.91
CA VAL A 41 -32.08 64.04 14.44
C VAL A 41 -31.91 63.47 13.03
N ASP A 42 -31.31 64.23 12.11
CA ASP A 42 -31.11 63.76 10.74
C ASP A 42 -30.13 62.57 10.68
N LEU A 43 -29.04 62.58 11.46
CA LEU A 43 -28.15 61.42 11.63
C LEU A 43 -28.87 60.24 12.27
N GLY A 44 -29.70 60.47 13.29
CA GLY A 44 -30.49 59.42 13.94
C GLY A 44 -31.42 58.70 12.97
N ARG A 45 -32.07 59.44 12.07
CA ARG A 45 -32.87 58.86 10.97
C ARG A 45 -32.01 58.06 9.99
N GLY A 46 -30.82 58.55 9.67
CA GLY A 46 -29.86 57.83 8.83
C GLY A 46 -29.40 56.51 9.46
N TYR A 47 -29.13 56.51 10.76
CA TYR A 47 -28.80 55.28 11.51
C TYR A 47 -29.97 54.30 11.55
N SER A 48 -31.20 54.78 11.77
CA SER A 48 -32.40 53.94 11.73
C SER A 48 -32.57 53.30 10.35
N GLN A 49 -32.37 54.07 9.27
CA GLN A 49 -32.43 53.53 7.90
C GLN A 49 -31.32 52.51 7.65
N ARG A 50 -30.11 52.73 8.16
CA ARG A 50 -29.00 51.78 8.01
C ARG A 50 -29.31 50.43 8.64
N ILE A 51 -29.98 50.39 9.80
CA ILE A 51 -30.39 49.14 10.44
C ILE A 51 -31.42 48.39 9.59
N VAL A 52 -32.39 49.10 9.00
CA VAL A 52 -33.37 48.51 8.07
C VAL A 52 -32.66 47.97 6.83
N ASN A 53 -31.79 48.77 6.19
CA ASN A 53 -31.05 48.35 5.01
C ASN A 53 -30.16 47.15 5.29
N GLN A 54 -29.54 47.05 6.47
CA GLN A 54 -28.71 45.89 6.82
C GLN A 54 -29.53 44.61 6.97
N ARG A 55 -30.67 44.67 7.68
CA ARG A 55 -31.54 43.49 7.84
C ARG A 55 -32.06 42.99 6.49
N THR A 56 -32.44 43.92 5.61
CA THR A 56 -32.90 43.57 4.26
C THR A 56 -31.76 43.05 3.38
N ALA A 57 -30.55 43.62 3.49
CA ALA A 57 -29.38 43.14 2.74
C ALA A 57 -29.00 41.72 3.16
N ASP A 58 -29.02 41.40 4.46
CA ASP A 58 -28.76 40.06 4.99
C ASP A 58 -29.78 39.03 4.44
N ALA A 59 -31.08 39.37 4.46
CA ALA A 59 -32.13 38.53 3.91
C ALA A 59 -32.01 38.36 2.38
N ALA A 60 -31.71 39.45 1.67
CA ALA A 60 -31.52 39.47 0.23
C ALA A 60 -30.29 38.65 -0.20
N ALA A 61 -29.19 38.71 0.54
CA ALA A 61 -27.97 37.94 0.27
C ALA A 61 -28.20 36.44 0.42
N ILE A 62 -28.84 35.98 1.51
CA ILE A 62 -29.19 34.56 1.67
C ILE A 62 -30.16 34.11 0.57
N GLY A 63 -31.23 34.88 0.33
CA GLY A 63 -32.26 34.51 -0.64
C GLY A 63 -31.70 34.43 -2.07
N ALA A 64 -30.87 35.39 -2.46
CA ALA A 64 -30.17 35.36 -3.74
C ALA A 64 -29.17 34.20 -3.83
N ALA A 65 -28.44 33.87 -2.76
CA ALA A 65 -27.55 32.70 -2.71
C ALA A 65 -28.30 31.37 -2.83
N LEU A 66 -29.48 31.25 -2.20
CA LEU A 66 -30.34 30.08 -2.30
C LEU A 66 -30.91 29.92 -3.71
N ALA A 67 -31.42 31.01 -4.30
CA ALA A 67 -31.94 31.02 -5.67
C ALA A 67 -30.83 30.70 -6.69
N TYR A 68 -29.63 31.24 -6.49
CA TYR A 68 -28.45 30.95 -7.31
C TYR A 68 -28.10 29.45 -7.30
N ARG A 69 -28.14 28.81 -6.13
CA ARG A 69 -27.95 27.36 -6.02
C ARG A 69 -29.07 26.57 -6.71
N ALA A 70 -30.32 26.96 -6.51
CA ALA A 70 -31.47 26.29 -7.11
C ALA A 70 -31.48 26.41 -8.66
N ALA A 71 -30.96 27.51 -9.19
CA ALA A 71 -30.85 27.79 -10.62
C ALA A 71 -29.53 27.28 -11.26
N ALA A 72 -28.89 26.27 -10.67
CA ALA A 72 -27.66 25.65 -11.18
C ALA A 72 -26.54 26.66 -11.49
N SER A 73 -26.29 27.62 -10.59
CA SER A 73 -25.24 28.64 -10.71
C SER A 73 -25.46 29.71 -11.80
N ASN A 74 -26.71 29.94 -12.21
CA ASN A 74 -27.07 31.03 -13.14
C ASN A 74 -27.04 32.39 -12.44
N GLU A 75 -26.16 33.31 -12.84
CA GLU A 75 -26.06 34.65 -12.23
C GLU A 75 -27.25 35.57 -12.54
N ALA A 76 -28.01 35.29 -13.62
CA ALA A 76 -29.16 36.10 -14.01
C ALA A 76 -30.28 36.13 -12.95
N VAL A 77 -30.30 35.17 -12.02
CA VAL A 77 -31.31 35.12 -10.95
C VAL A 77 -30.95 35.98 -9.73
N LEU A 78 -29.71 36.46 -9.60
CA LEU A 78 -29.25 37.16 -8.40
C LEU A 78 -29.93 38.51 -8.20
N GLN A 79 -29.87 39.36 -9.24
CA GLN A 79 -30.41 40.70 -9.24
C GLN A 79 -31.94 40.75 -9.02
N PRO A 80 -32.78 40.00 -9.76
CA PRO A 80 -34.23 40.02 -9.54
C PRO A 80 -34.61 39.47 -8.15
N THR A 81 -33.96 38.40 -7.68
CA THR A 81 -34.24 37.83 -6.35
C THR A 81 -33.93 38.82 -5.22
N ALA A 82 -32.79 39.52 -5.30
CA ALA A 82 -32.44 40.54 -4.31
C ALA A 82 -33.38 41.75 -4.33
N GLN A 83 -33.88 42.13 -5.51
CA GLN A 83 -34.88 43.19 -5.67
C GLN A 83 -36.24 42.80 -5.07
N ASP A 84 -36.72 41.58 -5.32
CA ASP A 84 -37.97 41.08 -4.76
C ASP A 84 -37.91 41.05 -3.21
N LEU A 85 -36.79 40.63 -2.64
CA LEU A 85 -36.55 40.68 -1.20
C LEU A 85 -36.51 42.10 -0.65
N ALA A 86 -35.94 43.07 -1.39
CA ALA A 86 -35.95 44.47 -0.98
C ALA A 86 -37.37 45.06 -0.98
N ILE A 87 -38.15 44.80 -2.02
CA ILE A 87 -39.55 45.23 -2.14
C ILE A 87 -40.42 44.60 -1.04
N ALA A 88 -40.26 43.29 -0.81
CA ALA A 88 -40.99 42.57 0.23
C ALA A 88 -40.71 43.09 1.65
N ASN A 89 -39.53 43.68 1.87
CA ASN A 89 -39.15 44.32 3.15
C ASN A 89 -39.42 45.84 3.17
N GLY A 90 -40.22 46.36 2.22
CA GLY A 90 -40.68 47.76 2.22
C GLY A 90 -39.69 48.77 1.65
N LEU A 91 -38.69 48.33 0.88
CA LEU A 91 -37.66 49.19 0.28
C LEU A 91 -37.83 49.31 -1.25
N ALA A 92 -39.01 49.70 -1.71
CA ALA A 92 -39.33 49.82 -3.14
C ALA A 92 -38.50 50.89 -3.88
N ASP A 93 -38.14 51.98 -3.19
CA ASP A 93 -37.36 53.10 -3.75
C ASP A 93 -35.84 52.95 -3.54
N ALA A 94 -35.37 51.77 -3.09
CA ALA A 94 -33.95 51.53 -2.85
C ALA A 94 -33.23 51.03 -4.11
N THR A 95 -31.99 51.47 -4.32
CA THR A 95 -31.11 50.90 -5.32
C THR A 95 -30.49 49.62 -4.77
N VAL A 96 -30.77 48.49 -5.42
CA VAL A 96 -30.26 47.16 -5.05
C VAL A 96 -29.27 46.67 -6.09
N THR A 97 -28.12 46.14 -5.67
CA THR A 97 -27.17 45.44 -6.55
C THR A 97 -26.78 44.10 -5.94
N ALA A 98 -26.81 43.03 -6.74
CA ALA A 98 -26.44 41.69 -6.33
C ALA A 98 -25.45 41.05 -7.33
N THR A 99 -24.30 40.59 -6.85
CA THR A 99 -23.25 39.98 -7.68
C THR A 99 -22.56 38.82 -6.94
N VAL A 100 -21.98 37.87 -7.68
CA VAL A 100 -21.03 36.92 -7.09
C VAL A 100 -19.70 37.60 -6.89
N VAL A 101 -19.08 37.39 -5.73
CA VAL A 101 -17.72 37.82 -5.40
C VAL A 101 -16.89 36.61 -5.01
N GLN A 102 -15.59 36.70 -5.30
CA GLN A 102 -14.58 35.72 -4.91
C GLN A 102 -13.86 36.21 -3.65
N ASP A 103 -13.16 35.31 -2.98
CA ASP A 103 -12.29 35.58 -1.84
C ASP A 103 -13.00 36.17 -0.60
N VAL A 104 -14.29 35.87 -0.41
CA VAL A 104 -15.08 36.30 0.76
C VAL A 104 -15.72 35.09 1.44
N PRO A 105 -15.47 34.83 2.75
CA PRO A 105 -14.60 35.56 3.68
C PRO A 105 -13.11 35.26 3.54
N ALA A 106 -12.76 34.14 2.89
CA ALA A 106 -11.39 33.67 2.75
C ALA A 106 -11.08 33.42 1.28
N SER A 107 -9.80 33.43 0.92
CA SER A 107 -9.38 33.20 -0.46
C SER A 107 -9.92 31.87 -1.00
N GLY A 108 -10.45 31.88 -2.24
CA GLY A 108 -11.10 30.74 -2.87
C GLY A 108 -12.56 30.51 -2.49
N SER A 109 -13.12 31.30 -1.56
CA SER A 109 -14.54 31.25 -1.22
C SER A 109 -15.38 32.09 -2.19
N ARG A 110 -16.53 31.56 -2.61
CA ARG A 110 -17.52 32.31 -3.38
C ARG A 110 -18.62 32.79 -2.45
N ALA A 111 -19.01 34.06 -2.58
CA ALA A 111 -20.15 34.61 -1.87
C ALA A 111 -21.03 35.42 -2.82
N VAL A 112 -22.31 35.51 -2.49
CA VAL A 112 -23.21 36.50 -3.10
C VAL A 112 -23.12 37.77 -2.26
N LYS A 113 -22.71 38.87 -2.89
CA LYS A 113 -22.70 40.21 -2.31
C LYS A 113 -23.99 40.93 -2.70
N VAL A 114 -24.73 41.42 -1.71
CA VAL A 114 -25.88 42.31 -1.94
C VAL A 114 -25.62 43.66 -1.29
N THR A 115 -25.84 44.74 -2.04
CA THR A 115 -25.77 46.12 -1.55
C THR A 115 -27.12 46.79 -1.73
N ILE A 116 -27.65 47.38 -0.65
CA ILE A 116 -28.91 48.13 -0.65
C ILE A 116 -28.60 49.58 -0.28
N SER A 117 -29.05 50.53 -1.10
CA SER A 117 -28.86 51.97 -0.89
C SER A 117 -30.20 52.69 -0.94
N THR A 118 -30.55 53.42 0.12
CA THR A 118 -31.82 54.17 0.23
C THR A 118 -31.55 55.67 0.39
N PRO A 119 -32.17 56.55 -0.39
CA PRO A 119 -32.07 58.00 -0.20
C PRO A 119 -32.91 58.45 1.01
N VAL A 120 -32.27 59.04 2.01
CA VAL A 120 -32.94 59.63 3.19
C VAL A 120 -33.02 61.15 3.04
N PRO A 121 -34.21 61.77 3.01
CA PRO A 121 -34.34 63.21 2.92
C PRO A 121 -33.92 63.91 4.22
N ILE A 122 -33.20 65.02 4.10
CA ILE A 122 -32.87 65.91 5.21
C ILE A 122 -34.14 66.62 5.67
N ALA A 123 -34.52 66.50 6.94
CA ALA A 123 -35.80 67.01 7.43
C ALA A 123 -35.71 68.09 8.50
N VAL A 124 -34.79 68.01 9.46
CA VAL A 124 -34.71 69.03 10.52
C VAL A 124 -33.71 70.11 10.13
N ALA A 125 -32.59 69.73 9.51
CA ALA A 125 -31.62 70.68 9.00
C ALA A 125 -32.15 71.51 7.81
N SER A 126 -33.30 71.15 7.22
CA SER A 126 -33.97 72.00 6.24
C SER A 126 -34.54 73.30 6.81
N ALA A 127 -34.84 73.34 8.10
CA ALA A 127 -35.25 74.57 8.79
C ALA A 127 -34.14 75.63 8.85
N ILE A 128 -32.86 75.21 8.71
CA ILE A 128 -31.68 76.07 8.75
C ILE A 128 -30.94 76.13 7.40
N GLY A 129 -31.61 75.72 6.31
CA GLY A 129 -31.15 75.95 4.92
C GLY A 129 -30.58 74.73 4.18
N PHE A 130 -30.45 73.55 4.81
CA PHE A 130 -30.00 72.34 4.11
C PHE A 130 -31.14 71.71 3.30
N ARG A 131 -30.90 71.39 2.02
CA ARG A 131 -31.90 70.73 1.17
C ARG A 131 -31.29 69.52 0.48
N GLY A 132 -32.12 68.53 0.17
CA GLY A 132 -31.74 67.31 -0.54
C GLY A 132 -31.89 66.04 0.29
N SER A 133 -31.33 64.96 -0.21
CA SER A 133 -31.25 63.66 0.46
C SER A 133 -29.81 63.16 0.47
N TYR A 134 -29.52 62.24 1.37
CA TYR A 134 -28.24 61.54 1.42
C TYR A 134 -28.46 60.04 1.32
N ALA A 135 -27.56 59.33 0.66
CA ALA A 135 -27.66 57.90 0.46
C ALA A 135 -27.16 57.15 1.70
N VAL A 136 -27.99 56.24 2.22
CA VAL A 136 -27.62 55.31 3.29
C VAL A 136 -27.50 53.92 2.70
N SER A 137 -26.29 53.36 2.72
CA SER A 137 -26.01 52.03 2.17
C SER A 137 -25.72 50.98 3.23
N ALA A 138 -26.08 49.74 2.93
CA ALA A 138 -25.72 48.54 3.68
C ALA A 138 -25.33 47.42 2.72
N THR A 139 -24.37 46.60 3.12
CA THR A 139 -23.84 45.48 2.31
C THR A 139 -23.86 44.21 3.14
N ALA A 140 -24.23 43.10 2.52
CA ALA A 140 -24.22 41.77 3.12
C ALA A 140 -23.61 40.74 2.17
N TYR A 141 -23.02 39.68 2.75
CA TYR A 141 -22.44 38.56 2.01
C TYR A 141 -23.05 37.25 2.49
N ALA A 142 -23.47 36.40 1.54
CA ALA A 142 -23.88 35.03 1.81
C ALA A 142 -22.94 34.05 1.10
N THR A 143 -22.29 33.16 1.85
CA THR A 143 -21.37 32.18 1.28
C THR A 143 -22.11 31.12 0.48
N LEU A 144 -21.51 30.74 -0.63
CA LEU A 144 -21.91 29.56 -1.39
C LEU A 144 -21.11 28.38 -0.81
N ALA A 145 -21.78 27.25 -0.57
CA ALA A 145 -21.20 26.08 0.09
C ALA A 145 -19.84 25.65 -0.51
N ALA A 146 -19.04 25.00 0.34
CA ALA A 146 -17.64 24.62 0.12
C ALA A 146 -17.36 23.96 -1.25
N ALA A 147 -16.09 24.07 -1.66
CA ALA A 147 -15.53 23.53 -2.90
C ALA A 147 -16.12 22.16 -3.30
N PRO A 148 -16.34 21.91 -4.60
CA PRO A 148 -17.00 20.69 -5.09
C PRO A 148 -16.42 19.43 -4.44
N SER A 149 -17.30 18.52 -4.04
CA SER A 149 -16.96 17.21 -3.49
C SER A 149 -16.00 16.48 -4.43
N MET A 150 -14.88 15.98 -3.90
CA MET A 150 -13.94 15.20 -4.68
C MET A 150 -14.30 13.72 -4.67
N ALA A 151 -13.93 13.01 -5.72
CA ALA A 151 -13.91 11.56 -5.74
C ALA A 151 -12.87 11.02 -4.72
N PRO A 152 -13.04 9.78 -4.23
CA PRO A 152 -12.03 9.12 -3.40
C PRO A 152 -10.65 9.10 -4.09
N PRO A 153 -9.54 9.25 -3.34
CA PRO A 153 -8.21 9.26 -3.94
C PRO A 153 -7.71 7.85 -4.26
N CYS A 154 -7.22 7.66 -5.49
CA CYS A 154 -6.49 6.45 -5.89
C CYS A 154 -4.98 6.62 -5.72
N ILE A 155 -4.46 7.81 -6.01
CA ILE A 155 -3.03 8.11 -5.96
C ILE A 155 -2.86 9.23 -4.95
N VAL A 156 -2.11 8.99 -3.88
CA VAL A 156 -1.87 9.94 -2.80
C VAL A 156 -0.37 10.08 -2.56
N ALA A 157 0.15 11.30 -2.68
CA ALA A 157 1.48 11.66 -2.19
C ALA A 157 1.38 12.46 -0.89
N LEU A 158 2.08 11.99 0.14
CA LEU A 158 2.02 12.52 1.51
C LEU A 158 3.16 13.47 1.87
N ALA A 159 4.11 13.75 0.96
CA ALA A 159 5.14 14.74 1.19
C ALA A 159 4.52 16.12 1.47
N THR A 160 4.90 16.73 2.60
CA THR A 160 4.35 18.01 3.07
C THR A 160 5.01 19.23 2.44
N SER A 161 6.09 19.04 1.68
CA SER A 161 6.82 20.10 0.99
C SER A 161 7.49 19.57 -0.28
N GLY A 162 7.82 20.45 -1.22
CA GLY A 162 8.44 20.09 -2.49
C GLY A 162 7.43 19.47 -3.46
N VAL A 163 7.92 18.61 -4.35
CA VAL A 163 7.07 17.93 -5.34
C VAL A 163 6.63 16.57 -4.80
N GLY A 164 5.35 16.44 -4.52
CA GLY A 164 4.75 15.17 -4.08
C GLY A 164 4.53 14.21 -5.25
N ILE A 165 4.03 14.70 -6.38
CA ILE A 165 3.83 13.91 -7.60
C ILE A 165 4.55 14.58 -8.76
N ALA A 166 5.44 13.85 -9.42
CA ALA A 166 6.14 14.30 -10.60
C ALA A 166 5.94 13.32 -11.76
N THR A 167 5.75 13.84 -12.97
CA THR A 167 5.86 13.07 -14.21
C THR A 167 6.89 13.69 -15.14
N SER A 168 7.61 12.89 -15.93
CA SER A 168 8.56 13.37 -16.93
C SER A 168 8.70 12.45 -18.14
N GLY A 169 9.07 13.02 -19.29
CA GLY A 169 9.26 12.28 -20.55
C GLY A 169 7.97 11.61 -21.03
N GLY A 170 8.05 10.33 -21.40
CA GLY A 170 6.88 9.56 -21.88
C GLY A 170 5.89 9.12 -20.78
N ALA A 171 6.06 9.57 -19.53
CA ALA A 171 5.30 9.03 -18.41
C ALA A 171 3.80 9.41 -18.44
N THR A 172 2.94 8.49 -17.98
CA THR A 172 1.50 8.69 -17.88
C THR A 172 0.93 8.19 -16.54
N ILE A 173 -0.06 8.90 -16.01
CA ILE A 173 -0.91 8.46 -14.89
C ILE A 173 -2.37 8.57 -15.38
N ASP A 174 -3.11 7.46 -15.43
CA ASP A 174 -4.49 7.43 -15.94
C ASP A 174 -5.43 6.73 -14.96
N VAL A 175 -6.20 7.53 -14.22
CA VAL A 175 -7.12 7.10 -13.16
C VAL A 175 -8.48 7.82 -13.28
N PRO A 176 -9.19 7.66 -14.41
CA PRO A 176 -10.30 8.54 -14.83
C PRO A 176 -11.48 8.58 -13.85
N ASP A 177 -11.62 7.59 -12.99
CA ASP A 177 -12.75 7.43 -12.06
C ASP A 177 -12.47 7.93 -10.64
N CYS A 178 -11.24 8.36 -10.32
CA CYS A 178 -10.84 8.75 -8.97
C CYS A 178 -9.85 9.93 -8.93
N THR A 179 -9.41 10.30 -7.72
CA THR A 179 -8.57 11.47 -7.49
C THR A 179 -7.07 11.13 -7.51
N VAL A 180 -6.28 11.98 -8.17
CA VAL A 180 -4.83 12.11 -7.97
C VAL A 180 -4.61 13.26 -7.00
N ALA A 181 -4.04 12.97 -5.83
CA ALA A 181 -3.87 13.91 -4.73
C ALA A 181 -2.42 13.97 -4.26
N ALA A 182 -1.91 15.18 -4.00
CA ALA A 182 -0.64 15.39 -3.31
C ALA A 182 -0.83 16.45 -2.23
N ILE A 183 -0.24 16.26 -1.03
CA ILE A 183 -0.23 17.32 -0.01
C ILE A 183 0.49 18.55 -0.57
N ALA A 184 1.72 18.37 -1.06
CA ALA A 184 2.52 19.42 -1.69
C ALA A 184 2.31 19.51 -3.22
N ASP A 185 3.34 19.84 -4.00
CA ASP A 185 3.22 20.20 -5.41
C ASP A 185 2.95 18.97 -6.31
N ILE A 186 2.21 19.20 -7.40
CA ILE A 186 2.08 18.27 -8.53
C ILE A 186 2.77 18.91 -9.74
N ASN A 187 3.71 18.20 -10.36
CA ASN A 187 4.47 18.67 -11.51
C ASN A 187 4.34 17.70 -12.70
N ASN A 188 3.68 18.15 -13.76
CA ASN A 188 3.56 17.42 -15.01
C ASN A 188 4.56 17.95 -16.06
N GLN A 189 5.58 17.12 -16.34
CA GLN A 189 6.47 17.22 -17.50
C GLN A 189 6.40 15.95 -18.35
N GLY A 190 5.45 15.06 -18.03
CA GLY A 190 5.20 13.82 -18.75
C GLY A 190 4.25 14.02 -19.93
N THR A 191 3.71 12.90 -20.41
CA THR A 191 2.74 12.90 -21.51
C THR A 191 1.34 13.27 -21.01
N ARG A 192 0.88 12.66 -19.91
CA ARG A 192 -0.49 12.86 -19.41
C ARG A 192 -0.65 12.51 -17.92
N ILE A 193 -1.36 13.36 -17.19
CA ILE A 193 -2.04 12.99 -15.93
C ILE A 193 -3.53 13.13 -16.19
N ALA A 194 -4.26 12.03 -16.08
CA ALA A 194 -5.70 11.99 -16.23
C ALA A 194 -6.35 11.37 -15.00
N ALA A 195 -7.35 12.07 -14.47
CA ALA A 195 -8.04 11.66 -13.25
C ALA A 195 -9.45 12.25 -13.23
N LYS A 196 -10.33 11.74 -12.37
CA LYS A 196 -11.59 12.44 -12.10
C LYS A 196 -11.30 13.82 -11.53
N ASN A 197 -10.45 13.88 -10.51
CA ASN A 197 -9.95 15.11 -9.91
C ASN A 197 -8.42 15.09 -9.76
N ILE A 198 -7.78 16.23 -9.98
CA ILE A 198 -6.35 16.44 -9.71
C ILE A 198 -6.24 17.50 -8.62
N VAL A 199 -5.61 17.16 -7.49
CA VAL A 199 -5.67 17.95 -6.27
C VAL A 199 -4.29 18.12 -5.64
N SER A 200 -3.80 19.35 -5.55
CA SER A 200 -2.70 19.73 -4.66
C SER A 200 -3.28 20.38 -3.41
N GLY A 201 -3.01 19.82 -2.23
CA GLY A 201 -3.68 20.18 -0.98
C GLY A 201 -3.23 21.52 -0.40
N SER A 202 -1.92 21.76 -0.39
CA SER A 202 -1.29 23.01 0.06
C SER A 202 -0.29 23.57 -0.94
N GLY A 203 -0.04 22.89 -2.06
CA GLY A 203 1.01 23.23 -3.02
C GLY A 203 0.52 23.77 -4.37
N ASN A 204 1.45 23.80 -5.31
CA ASN A 204 1.27 24.22 -6.68
C ASN A 204 0.83 23.06 -7.59
N ILE A 205 0.17 23.39 -8.69
CA ILE A 205 0.05 22.50 -9.85
C ILE A 205 0.80 23.14 -11.02
N ILE A 206 1.84 22.46 -11.50
CA ILE A 206 2.71 22.93 -12.60
C ILE A 206 2.52 21.97 -13.78
N ASN A 207 2.07 22.49 -14.93
CA ASN A 207 1.97 21.75 -16.17
C ASN A 207 2.94 22.34 -17.21
N ASN A 208 4.19 21.88 -17.24
CA ASN A 208 5.19 22.39 -18.17
C ASN A 208 5.08 21.75 -19.56
N TRP A 209 4.60 20.50 -19.63
CA TRP A 209 4.44 19.74 -20.87
C TRP A 209 3.31 18.71 -20.73
N GLY A 210 2.72 18.30 -21.85
CA GLY A 210 1.70 17.26 -21.89
C GLY A 210 0.31 17.72 -21.46
N THR A 211 -0.53 16.76 -21.05
CA THR A 211 -1.96 16.98 -20.78
C THR A 211 -2.32 16.78 -19.30
N LEU A 212 -3.07 17.71 -18.73
CA LEU A 212 -3.85 17.49 -17.51
C LEU A 212 -5.32 17.30 -17.90
N SER A 213 -5.88 16.12 -17.65
CA SER A 213 -7.28 15.80 -17.96
C SER A 213 -8.04 15.52 -16.66
N ALA A 214 -8.95 16.41 -16.29
CA ALA A 214 -9.75 16.25 -15.09
C ALA A 214 -11.10 16.95 -15.19
N THR A 215 -12.08 16.45 -14.43
CA THR A 215 -13.37 17.14 -14.23
C THR A 215 -13.29 18.24 -13.18
N LEU A 216 -12.25 18.21 -12.34
CA LEU A 216 -11.87 19.25 -11.38
C LEU A 216 -10.36 19.24 -11.21
N LEU A 217 -9.74 20.41 -11.30
CA LEU A 217 -8.35 20.64 -10.92
C LEU A 217 -8.35 21.63 -9.75
N ARG A 218 -7.78 21.25 -8.62
CA ARG A 218 -7.78 22.04 -7.40
C ARG A 218 -6.37 22.17 -6.81
N TYR A 219 -5.99 23.38 -6.41
CA TYR A 219 -4.67 23.69 -5.84
C TYR A 219 -4.79 24.79 -4.78
N ALA A 220 -3.77 24.96 -3.94
CA ALA A 220 -3.75 26.02 -2.91
C ALA A 220 -2.69 27.09 -3.16
N GLY A 221 -1.58 26.72 -3.80
CA GLY A 221 -0.51 27.63 -4.21
C GLY A 221 -0.85 28.32 -5.53
N SER A 222 -0.07 28.02 -6.56
CA SER A 222 -0.25 28.54 -7.91
C SER A 222 -0.54 27.44 -8.92
N PHE A 223 -1.25 27.80 -9.99
CA PHE A 223 -1.36 26.98 -11.20
C PHE A 223 -0.51 27.62 -12.30
N SER A 224 0.45 26.85 -12.84
CA SER A 224 1.34 27.29 -13.91
C SER A 224 1.16 26.39 -15.13
N ASN A 225 0.92 26.99 -16.29
CA ASN A 225 0.77 26.31 -17.57
C ASN A 225 1.23 27.26 -18.70
N PRO A 226 2.10 26.82 -19.63
CA PRO A 226 2.52 27.65 -20.76
C PRO A 226 1.35 28.13 -21.61
N SER A 227 1.42 29.36 -22.11
CA SER A 227 0.35 29.98 -22.91
C SER A 227 0.01 29.22 -24.20
N TRP A 228 0.97 28.46 -24.73
CA TRP A 228 0.78 27.62 -25.91
C TRP A 228 0.08 26.29 -25.61
N ASN A 229 0.00 25.88 -24.34
CA ASN A 229 -0.56 24.58 -23.96
C ASN A 229 -2.04 24.73 -23.56
N SER A 230 -2.95 24.30 -24.43
CA SER A 230 -4.39 24.26 -24.13
C SER A 230 -4.87 22.91 -23.60
N ALA A 231 -3.98 21.94 -23.39
CA ALA A 231 -4.31 20.58 -22.94
C ALA A 231 -4.47 20.49 -21.41
N VAL A 232 -5.30 21.39 -20.86
CA VAL A 232 -5.68 21.45 -19.44
C VAL A 232 -7.20 21.57 -19.33
N PRO A 233 -7.81 21.34 -18.15
CA PRO A 233 -9.24 21.53 -18.00
C PRO A 233 -9.67 22.97 -18.31
N ALA A 234 -10.93 23.16 -18.72
CA ALA A 234 -11.50 24.49 -18.89
C ALA A 234 -11.40 25.31 -17.59
N SER A 235 -11.30 26.63 -17.71
CA SER A 235 -11.02 27.53 -16.58
C SER A 235 -12.06 27.44 -15.46
N ASP A 236 -13.32 27.08 -15.76
CA ASP A 236 -14.39 26.87 -14.78
C ASP A 236 -14.20 25.60 -13.93
N LYS A 237 -13.31 24.68 -14.36
CA LYS A 237 -12.95 23.46 -13.64
C LYS A 237 -11.66 23.61 -12.83
N ILE A 238 -11.00 24.75 -12.91
CA ILE A 238 -9.74 25.05 -12.23
C ILE A 238 -10.07 25.91 -11.00
N VAL A 239 -9.80 25.39 -9.81
CA VAL A 239 -10.19 26.00 -8.53
C VAL A 239 -8.96 26.21 -7.65
N ASN A 240 -8.74 27.45 -7.21
CA ASN A 240 -7.76 27.74 -6.16
C ASN A 240 -8.44 27.62 -4.79
N ALA A 241 -8.29 26.47 -4.13
CA ALA A 241 -8.79 26.19 -2.80
C ALA A 241 -7.93 25.12 -2.11
N SER A 242 -7.53 25.39 -0.86
CA SER A 242 -6.79 24.42 -0.05
C SER A 242 -7.63 23.18 0.24
N THR A 243 -6.95 22.03 0.30
CA THR A 243 -7.55 20.73 0.59
C THR A 243 -6.75 20.00 1.65
N ALA A 244 -7.39 19.64 2.76
CA ALA A 244 -6.80 18.69 3.69
C ALA A 244 -6.72 17.30 3.03
N ILE A 245 -5.50 16.80 2.84
CA ILE A 245 -5.23 15.44 2.38
C ILE A 245 -4.64 14.70 3.57
N VAL A 246 -5.24 13.56 3.89
CA VAL A 246 -4.80 12.67 4.97
C VAL A 246 -4.54 11.28 4.38
N ASP A 247 -3.68 10.52 5.04
CA ASP A 247 -3.49 9.11 4.74
C ASP A 247 -4.74 8.32 5.17
N PRO A 248 -5.48 7.70 4.23
CA PRO A 248 -6.71 6.97 4.54
C PRO A 248 -6.46 5.65 5.27
N LEU A 249 -5.22 5.15 5.31
CA LEU A 249 -4.83 3.91 5.98
C LEU A 249 -4.03 4.15 7.27
N ALA A 250 -3.77 5.42 7.61
CA ALA A 250 -3.13 5.79 8.87
C ALA A 250 -3.92 5.23 10.06
N GLY A 251 -3.22 4.52 10.94
CA GLY A 251 -3.82 3.97 12.17
C GLY A 251 -4.77 2.79 11.96
N ASN A 252 -4.85 2.20 10.77
CA ASN A 252 -5.65 0.99 10.55
C ASN A 252 -5.16 -0.15 11.48
N ALA A 253 -6.04 -0.60 12.39
CA ALA A 253 -5.69 -1.56 13.44
C ALA A 253 -5.18 -2.91 12.89
N ASN A 254 -5.73 -3.39 11.78
CA ASN A 254 -5.29 -4.64 11.17
C ASN A 254 -3.87 -4.52 10.59
N ILE A 255 -3.54 -3.37 10.00
CA ILE A 255 -2.20 -3.08 9.49
C ILE A 255 -1.21 -2.90 10.64
N VAL A 256 -1.60 -2.20 11.72
CA VAL A 256 -0.78 -2.07 12.94
C VAL A 256 -0.47 -3.45 13.52
N ALA A 257 -1.49 -4.28 13.78
CA ALA A 257 -1.32 -5.62 14.33
C ALA A 257 -0.48 -6.53 13.42
N ALA A 258 -0.61 -6.39 12.09
CA ALA A 258 0.20 -7.17 11.17
C ALA A 258 1.69 -6.77 11.20
N ARG A 259 1.99 -5.48 11.36
CA ARG A 259 3.38 -4.98 11.51
C ARG A 259 4.05 -5.50 12.78
N GLU A 260 3.31 -5.74 13.86
CA GLU A 260 3.86 -6.35 15.09
C GLU A 260 4.40 -7.77 14.86
N SER A 261 3.97 -8.46 13.78
CA SER A 261 4.48 -9.78 13.42
C SER A 261 5.79 -9.73 12.61
N ILE A 262 6.25 -8.56 12.19
CA ILE A 262 7.53 -8.41 11.45
C ILE A 262 8.68 -8.91 12.31
N GLY A 263 9.56 -9.71 11.71
CA GLY A 263 10.70 -10.32 12.40
C GLY A 263 10.38 -11.59 13.19
N SER A 264 9.10 -11.98 13.28
CA SER A 264 8.73 -13.24 13.91
C SER A 264 9.07 -14.44 13.02
N SER A 265 9.43 -15.56 13.66
CA SER A 265 9.60 -16.86 13.02
C SER A 265 9.36 -17.97 14.05
N VAL A 266 8.97 -19.14 13.56
CA VAL A 266 8.90 -20.40 14.29
C VAL A 266 10.16 -21.21 13.99
N ALA A 267 10.91 -21.56 15.04
CA ALA A 267 12.13 -22.36 14.90
C ALA A 267 11.79 -23.80 14.42
N PRO A 268 12.67 -24.42 13.61
CA PRO A 268 12.57 -25.84 13.31
C PRO A 268 12.64 -26.69 14.58
N ASN A 269 11.95 -27.83 14.59
CA ASN A 269 12.06 -28.78 15.69
C ASN A 269 13.52 -29.24 15.89
N GLY A 270 13.88 -29.50 17.15
CA GLY A 270 15.21 -30.01 17.49
C GLY A 270 15.46 -31.39 16.90
N ILE A 271 16.63 -31.57 16.28
CA ILE A 271 17.08 -32.85 15.71
C ILE A 271 18.28 -33.35 16.52
N GLY A 272 18.17 -34.58 17.05
CA GLY A 272 19.22 -35.24 17.82
C GLY A 272 19.63 -36.58 17.21
N ASN A 273 20.78 -37.11 17.65
CA ASN A 273 21.20 -38.46 17.26
C ASN A 273 20.22 -39.49 17.84
N PRO A 274 19.79 -40.50 17.05
CA PRO A 274 19.01 -41.60 17.59
C PRO A 274 19.82 -42.43 18.58
N THR A 275 19.16 -43.09 19.52
CA THR A 275 19.82 -44.07 20.41
C THR A 275 20.12 -45.35 19.65
N THR A 276 21.41 -45.70 19.55
CA THR A 276 21.89 -46.93 18.90
C THR A 276 22.85 -47.68 19.84
N PRO A 277 22.40 -48.74 20.53
CA PRO A 277 23.27 -49.52 21.41
C PRO A 277 24.39 -50.22 20.64
N THR A 278 25.48 -50.57 21.33
CA THR A 278 26.59 -51.34 20.75
C THR A 278 26.11 -52.73 20.34
N GLY A 279 26.46 -53.15 19.13
CA GLY A 279 26.22 -54.50 18.61
C GLY A 279 27.43 -55.06 17.88
N ALA A 280 27.36 -56.32 17.46
CA ALA A 280 28.35 -56.92 16.59
C ALA A 280 28.24 -56.37 15.16
N ASP A 281 29.35 -56.32 14.43
CA ASP A 281 29.37 -55.88 13.04
C ASP A 281 28.72 -56.91 12.12
N TRP A 282 27.99 -56.42 11.12
CA TRP A 282 27.31 -57.22 10.10
C TRP A 282 27.98 -56.95 8.76
N THR A 283 28.62 -57.98 8.20
CA THR A 283 29.09 -57.98 6.81
C THR A 283 28.20 -58.93 6.02
N ILE A 284 27.26 -58.36 5.26
CA ILE A 284 26.43 -59.08 4.31
C ILE A 284 27.20 -59.08 3.00
N GLY A 285 27.86 -60.21 2.71
CA GLY A 285 28.88 -60.29 1.67
C GLY A 285 28.91 -61.64 0.96
N TRP A 286 29.88 -61.84 0.08
CA TRP A 286 30.18 -63.16 -0.46
C TRP A 286 30.80 -64.09 0.59
N SER A 287 31.44 -63.49 1.60
CA SER A 287 31.93 -64.13 2.83
C SER A 287 31.24 -63.51 4.06
N PRO A 288 29.98 -63.87 4.36
CA PRO A 288 29.20 -63.21 5.40
C PRO A 288 29.73 -63.45 6.81
N SER A 289 29.55 -62.47 7.69
CA SER A 289 29.82 -62.64 9.12
C SER A 289 28.89 -63.66 9.77
N ALA A 290 29.32 -64.31 10.85
CA ALA A 290 28.61 -65.45 11.46
C ALA A 290 27.15 -65.13 11.87
N ASN A 291 26.89 -63.90 12.27
CA ASN A 291 25.58 -63.37 12.65
C ASN A 291 24.60 -63.18 11.48
N VAL A 292 25.06 -63.15 10.22
CA VAL A 292 24.19 -62.98 9.03
C VAL A 292 24.28 -64.12 8.03
N ALA A 293 25.23 -65.04 8.19
CA ALA A 293 25.43 -66.18 7.29
C ALA A 293 24.16 -67.04 7.13
N ALA A 294 23.38 -67.22 8.21
CA ALA A 294 22.13 -67.99 8.19
C ALA A 294 21.02 -67.35 7.34
N PHE A 295 21.11 -66.06 7.01
CA PHE A 295 20.11 -65.35 6.20
C PHE A 295 20.36 -65.45 4.70
N ARG A 296 21.51 -66.00 4.29
CA ARG A 296 21.84 -66.22 2.89
C ARG A 296 21.03 -67.37 2.31
N ARG A 297 20.42 -67.16 1.14
CA ARG A 297 19.67 -68.21 0.43
C ARG A 297 20.63 -69.06 -0.41
N GLY A 298 21.09 -70.16 0.15
CA GLY A 298 22.12 -71.02 -0.48
C GLY A 298 23.41 -70.24 -0.76
N ASN A 299 24.18 -70.67 -1.75
CA ASN A 299 25.36 -69.93 -2.21
C ASN A 299 25.01 -68.92 -3.30
N SER A 300 24.09 -67.98 -3.01
CA SER A 300 23.61 -66.97 -3.97
C SER A 300 23.88 -65.54 -3.50
N ALA A 301 23.53 -64.54 -4.33
CA ALA A 301 23.56 -63.12 -3.98
C ALA A 301 22.38 -62.70 -3.07
N ASN A 302 21.45 -63.60 -2.76
CA ASN A 302 20.19 -63.28 -2.11
C ASN A 302 20.25 -63.50 -0.59
N TYR A 303 19.88 -62.47 0.17
CA TYR A 303 19.75 -62.49 1.62
C TYR A 303 18.32 -62.11 2.02
N VAL A 304 17.74 -62.87 2.95
CA VAL A 304 16.42 -62.55 3.56
C VAL A 304 16.58 -62.57 5.07
N VAL A 305 16.59 -61.38 5.66
CA VAL A 305 16.63 -61.18 7.11
C VAL A 305 15.18 -61.20 7.63
N PRO A 306 14.81 -62.13 8.52
CA PRO A 306 13.44 -62.26 9.01
C PRO A 306 13.02 -61.04 9.85
N ALA A 307 11.75 -60.97 10.21
CA ALA A 307 11.26 -59.92 11.09
C ALA A 307 11.89 -60.09 12.49
N GLY A 308 12.46 -59.02 13.03
CA GLY A 308 13.13 -59.09 14.32
C GLY A 308 13.66 -57.76 14.83
N THR A 309 14.23 -57.78 16.04
CA THR A 309 14.95 -56.64 16.60
C THR A 309 16.45 -56.89 16.47
N TYR A 310 17.15 -55.98 15.81
CA TYR A 310 18.56 -56.12 15.45
C TYR A 310 19.37 -54.94 15.96
N THR A 311 20.35 -55.24 16.82
CA THR A 311 21.35 -54.29 17.30
C THR A 311 22.69 -54.60 16.66
N ILE A 312 23.18 -53.64 15.87
CA ILE A 312 24.28 -53.82 14.93
C ILE A 312 25.35 -52.77 15.25
N GLY A 313 26.61 -53.20 15.25
CA GLY A 313 27.76 -52.30 15.30
C GLY A 313 27.83 -51.49 14.02
N ARG A 314 28.55 -51.99 13.02
CA ARG A 314 28.57 -51.50 11.64
C ARG A 314 27.78 -52.44 10.73
N MET A 315 27.02 -51.91 9.78
CA MET A 315 26.42 -52.70 8.69
C MET A 315 27.13 -52.41 7.38
N THR A 316 27.70 -53.45 6.77
CA THR A 316 28.31 -53.39 5.44
C THR A 316 27.61 -54.41 4.53
N ILE A 317 27.06 -53.94 3.42
CA ILE A 317 26.52 -54.78 2.35
C ILE A 317 27.48 -54.68 1.18
N GLU A 318 28.12 -55.78 0.79
CA GLU A 318 29.02 -55.79 -0.38
C GLU A 318 28.26 -55.59 -1.70
N GLY A 319 28.98 -55.35 -2.79
CA GLY A 319 28.38 -55.10 -4.11
C GLY A 319 27.75 -56.33 -4.77
N GLY A 320 26.73 -56.09 -5.59
CA GLY A 320 26.04 -57.11 -6.39
C GLY A 320 25.14 -58.06 -5.60
N LEU A 321 24.62 -57.63 -4.45
CA LEU A 321 23.77 -58.44 -3.56
C LEU A 321 22.29 -58.01 -3.60
N ASN A 322 21.38 -58.94 -3.36
CA ASN A 322 19.96 -58.65 -3.14
C ASN A 322 19.62 -58.92 -1.67
N VAL A 323 19.40 -57.87 -0.89
CA VAL A 323 19.16 -57.98 0.56
C VAL A 323 17.76 -57.51 0.88
N ARG A 324 16.97 -58.35 1.54
CA ARG A 324 15.63 -58.01 2.01
C ARG A 324 15.52 -58.15 3.52
N PHE A 325 15.14 -57.10 4.21
CA PHE A 325 14.71 -57.13 5.61
C PHE A 325 13.18 -57.20 5.63
N GLU A 326 12.61 -58.22 6.29
CA GLU A 326 11.16 -58.40 6.38
C GLU A 326 10.48 -57.28 7.19
N SER A 327 9.21 -57.03 6.88
CA SER A 327 8.35 -56.10 7.62
C SER A 327 8.22 -56.51 9.10
N GLY A 328 8.08 -55.52 9.98
CA GLY A 328 8.04 -55.70 11.44
C GLY A 328 9.42 -55.65 12.10
N SER A 329 10.47 -55.33 11.34
CA SER A 329 11.84 -55.25 11.88
C SER A 329 12.12 -53.92 12.58
N LYS A 330 12.89 -53.98 13.67
CA LYS A 330 13.47 -52.82 14.37
C LYS A 330 14.98 -52.92 14.31
N ILE A 331 15.64 -51.99 13.63
CA ILE A 331 17.06 -52.09 13.31
C ILE A 331 17.78 -50.87 13.87
N THR A 332 18.80 -51.09 14.68
CA THR A 332 19.69 -50.04 15.20
C THR A 332 21.13 -50.33 14.78
N ILE A 333 21.80 -49.35 14.17
CA ILE A 333 23.18 -49.45 13.66
C ILE A 333 24.01 -48.34 14.30
N ALA A 334 25.05 -48.68 15.06
CA ALA A 334 25.83 -47.70 15.84
C ALA A 334 26.95 -47.00 15.06
N ASN A 335 27.59 -47.69 14.12
CA ASN A 335 28.88 -47.31 13.50
C ASN A 335 28.80 -47.26 11.96
N GLY A 336 27.63 -46.93 11.44
CA GLY A 336 27.38 -46.62 10.04
C GLY A 336 26.80 -47.78 9.22
N LEU A 337 26.08 -47.40 8.16
CA LEU A 337 25.57 -48.27 7.09
C LEU A 337 26.28 -47.93 5.77
N SER A 338 26.84 -48.95 5.10
CA SER A 338 27.42 -48.80 3.76
C SER A 338 26.95 -49.92 2.83
N ILE A 339 26.49 -49.54 1.64
CA ILE A 339 25.98 -50.45 0.62
C ILE A 339 26.83 -50.33 -0.64
N GLY A 340 27.40 -51.46 -1.07
CA GLY A 340 28.22 -51.57 -2.26
C GLY A 340 27.41 -51.40 -3.56
N GLY A 341 28.11 -51.00 -4.62
CA GLY A 341 27.50 -50.77 -5.93
C GLY A 341 26.84 -52.01 -6.52
N GLY A 342 25.74 -51.80 -7.25
CA GLY A 342 24.98 -52.87 -7.91
C GLY A 342 24.14 -53.74 -6.96
N SER A 343 24.13 -53.44 -5.66
CA SER A 343 23.28 -54.14 -4.70
C SER A 343 21.87 -53.55 -4.66
N THR A 344 20.87 -54.42 -4.59
CA THR A 344 19.47 -54.04 -4.37
C THR A 344 19.11 -54.32 -2.92
N VAL A 345 18.79 -53.28 -2.16
CA VAL A 345 18.42 -53.42 -0.74
C VAL A 345 16.98 -52.98 -0.56
N VAL A 346 16.18 -53.85 0.05
CA VAL A 346 14.79 -53.61 0.39
C VAL A 346 14.61 -53.80 1.89
N PHE A 347 14.19 -52.74 2.56
CA PHE A 347 13.60 -52.82 3.87
C PHE A 347 12.08 -52.89 3.69
N GLY A 348 11.42 -53.88 4.32
CA GLY A 348 9.96 -53.89 4.43
C GLY A 348 9.46 -52.73 5.29
N ASP A 349 8.37 -52.94 6.00
CA ASP A 349 7.92 -51.95 6.97
C ASP A 349 8.81 -52.02 8.22
N VAL A 350 9.69 -51.05 8.44
CA VAL A 350 10.74 -51.12 9.47
C VAL A 350 10.93 -49.80 10.24
N ASP A 351 11.44 -49.93 11.46
CA ASP A 351 12.05 -48.81 12.19
C ASP A 351 13.58 -48.91 12.07
N LEU A 352 14.22 -48.02 11.33
CA LEU A 352 15.67 -47.99 11.15
C LEU A 352 16.29 -46.77 11.84
N LYS A 353 17.25 -47.02 12.73
CA LYS A 353 18.07 -46.00 13.40
C LYS A 353 19.55 -46.23 13.08
N VAL A 354 20.24 -45.20 12.58
CA VAL A 354 21.65 -45.28 12.18
C VAL A 354 22.44 -44.12 12.78
N ASN A 355 23.57 -44.40 13.41
CA ASN A 355 24.61 -43.44 13.73
C ASN A 355 25.90 -43.80 12.97
N GLY A 356 26.82 -42.85 12.84
CA GLY A 356 28.14 -43.10 12.25
C GLY A 356 28.19 -43.07 10.71
N GLY A 357 27.15 -42.53 10.07
CA GLY A 357 27.06 -42.36 8.61
C GLY A 357 26.10 -43.32 7.91
N PHE A 358 25.66 -42.93 6.72
CA PHE A 358 24.68 -43.66 5.92
C PHE A 358 25.02 -43.50 4.44
N ASP A 359 25.21 -44.61 3.73
CA ASP A 359 25.42 -44.64 2.29
C ASP A 359 24.48 -45.65 1.64
N SER A 360 23.59 -45.15 0.77
CA SER A 360 22.59 -45.98 0.08
C SER A 360 23.16 -46.85 -1.03
N GLY A 361 24.42 -46.64 -1.43
CA GLY A 361 24.99 -47.25 -2.62
C GLY A 361 24.41 -46.68 -3.91
N SER A 362 25.00 -47.06 -5.06
CA SER A 362 24.69 -46.46 -6.36
C SER A 362 23.32 -46.85 -6.94
N SER A 363 22.75 -47.97 -6.50
CA SER A 363 21.43 -48.44 -6.98
C SER A 363 20.26 -47.83 -6.21
N GLY A 364 20.49 -47.25 -5.03
CA GLY A 364 19.47 -46.76 -4.12
C GLY A 364 18.84 -47.86 -3.25
N ILE A 365 17.95 -47.46 -2.33
CA ILE A 365 17.27 -48.35 -1.37
C ILE A 365 15.76 -48.14 -1.42
N THR A 366 14.99 -49.22 -1.28
CA THR A 366 13.54 -49.14 -1.05
C THR A 366 13.19 -49.49 0.39
N PHE A 367 12.37 -48.66 1.02
CA PHE A 367 11.78 -48.89 2.34
C PHE A 367 10.26 -48.94 2.21
N GLY A 368 9.64 -49.88 2.94
CA GLY A 368 8.22 -49.83 3.24
C GLY A 368 7.89 -48.66 4.19
N LYS A 369 6.81 -48.80 4.95
CA LYS A 369 6.40 -47.82 5.97
C LYS A 369 7.25 -47.95 7.24
N GLY A 370 7.25 -46.91 8.07
CA GLY A 370 7.92 -46.92 9.37
C GLY A 370 8.85 -45.74 9.55
N SER A 371 9.77 -45.80 10.51
CA SER A 371 10.62 -44.65 10.85
C SER A 371 12.05 -44.80 10.34
N LEU A 372 12.62 -43.69 9.85
CA LEU A 372 14.05 -43.59 9.57
C LEU A 372 14.65 -42.47 10.42
N ALA A 373 15.64 -42.80 11.24
CA ALA A 373 16.43 -41.81 11.96
C ALA A 373 17.92 -42.02 11.68
N ILE A 374 18.57 -41.02 11.11
CA ILE A 374 20.01 -41.01 10.83
C ILE A 374 20.63 -39.90 11.67
N GLY A 375 21.62 -40.25 12.48
CA GLY A 375 22.38 -39.31 13.28
C GLY A 375 23.43 -38.53 12.49
N SER A 376 24.31 -37.86 13.21
CA SER A 376 25.45 -37.13 12.65
C SER A 376 26.40 -38.07 11.91
N GLY A 377 26.97 -37.58 10.82
CA GLY A 377 27.91 -38.29 9.96
C GLY A 377 27.69 -37.95 8.49
N THR A 378 28.44 -38.57 7.61
CA THR A 378 28.22 -38.45 6.17
C THR A 378 26.95 -39.20 5.78
N VAL A 379 26.02 -38.51 5.12
CA VAL A 379 24.76 -39.08 4.62
C VAL A 379 24.72 -38.93 3.11
N ALA A 380 24.76 -40.05 2.40
CA ALA A 380 24.77 -40.12 0.96
C ALA A 380 23.57 -40.94 0.47
N PHE A 381 22.76 -40.31 -0.36
CA PHE A 381 21.73 -40.99 -1.15
C PHE A 381 22.10 -40.87 -2.62
N SER A 382 22.19 -42.02 -3.27
CA SER A 382 22.49 -42.17 -4.69
C SER A 382 21.47 -43.08 -5.36
N GLY A 383 21.42 -43.05 -6.69
CA GLY A 383 20.44 -43.84 -7.43
C GLY A 383 19.00 -43.41 -7.13
N THR A 384 18.08 -44.36 -7.15
CA THR A 384 16.66 -44.11 -6.85
C THR A 384 16.30 -44.76 -5.52
N SER A 385 16.00 -43.94 -4.53
CA SER A 385 15.58 -44.38 -3.21
C SER A 385 14.14 -43.97 -2.91
N SER A 386 13.41 -44.83 -2.22
CA SER A 386 12.04 -44.55 -1.80
C SER A 386 11.78 -45.04 -0.37
N PHE A 387 10.99 -44.28 0.35
CA PHE A 387 10.54 -44.57 1.70
C PHE A 387 9.03 -44.40 1.76
N GLY A 388 8.34 -45.39 2.32
CA GLY A 388 6.90 -45.32 2.57
C GLY A 388 6.55 -44.27 3.63
N ASP A 389 5.30 -44.33 4.09
CA ASP A 389 4.82 -43.39 5.11
C ASP A 389 5.56 -43.59 6.45
N GLY A 390 5.91 -42.47 7.06
CA GLY A 390 6.45 -42.38 8.41
C GLY A 390 7.52 -41.29 8.55
N PRO A 391 7.93 -41.00 9.79
CA PRO A 391 8.85 -39.91 10.06
C PRO A 391 10.26 -40.22 9.56
N VAL A 392 10.89 -39.22 8.97
CA VAL A 392 12.30 -39.30 8.54
C VAL A 392 13.08 -38.17 9.19
N THR A 393 14.10 -38.52 9.96
CA THR A 393 14.93 -37.55 10.67
C THR A 393 16.39 -37.76 10.32
N ILE A 394 17.07 -36.73 9.83
CA ILE A 394 18.49 -36.76 9.47
C ILE A 394 19.21 -35.63 10.23
N ASN A 395 19.97 -35.99 11.27
CA ASN A 395 20.78 -35.07 12.06
C ASN A 395 22.10 -34.68 11.37
N SER A 396 22.06 -34.47 10.06
CA SER A 396 23.19 -34.09 9.22
C SER A 396 22.70 -33.38 7.96
N ALA A 397 23.62 -32.94 7.10
CA ALA A 397 23.29 -32.47 5.77
C ALA A 397 22.82 -33.64 4.90
N LEU A 398 21.66 -33.49 4.26
CA LEU A 398 21.24 -34.35 3.15
C LEU A 398 21.67 -33.70 1.85
N VAL A 399 22.58 -34.36 1.13
CA VAL A 399 23.07 -33.92 -0.18
C VAL A 399 22.62 -34.92 -1.25
N LEU A 400 21.90 -34.42 -2.26
CA LEU A 400 21.52 -35.17 -3.46
C LEU A 400 22.25 -34.56 -4.66
N GLY A 401 22.88 -35.41 -5.46
CA GLY A 401 23.65 -35.03 -6.65
C GLY A 401 23.66 -36.13 -7.70
N GLY A 402 24.11 -35.80 -8.91
CA GLY A 402 24.31 -36.81 -9.98
C GLY A 402 23.02 -37.51 -10.43
N GLY A 403 21.89 -36.80 -10.43
CA GLY A 403 20.59 -37.33 -10.84
C GLY A 403 19.92 -38.23 -9.81
N ALA A 404 20.32 -38.13 -8.54
CA ALA A 404 19.73 -38.90 -7.45
C ALA A 404 18.24 -38.59 -7.27
N LYS A 405 17.46 -39.61 -6.93
CA LYS A 405 16.01 -39.53 -6.78
C LYS A 405 15.62 -40.05 -5.41
N LEU A 406 14.99 -39.22 -4.59
CA LEU A 406 14.56 -39.61 -3.25
C LEU A 406 13.07 -39.29 -3.06
N THR A 407 12.26 -40.31 -2.79
CA THR A 407 10.85 -40.15 -2.39
C THR A 407 10.68 -40.53 -0.93
N LEU A 408 10.13 -39.64 -0.12
CA LEU A 408 9.66 -39.93 1.24
C LEU A 408 8.13 -39.85 1.25
N GLY A 409 7.47 -40.82 1.87
CA GLY A 409 6.01 -40.88 2.00
C GLY A 409 5.45 -39.79 2.92
N ALA A 410 4.21 -39.94 3.38
CA ALA A 410 3.66 -38.99 4.34
C ALA A 410 4.32 -39.15 5.72
N GLY A 411 4.72 -38.05 6.37
CA GLY A 411 5.34 -38.09 7.69
C GLY A 411 6.03 -36.78 8.08
N ALA A 412 6.34 -36.63 9.37
CA ALA A 412 7.15 -35.50 9.82
C ALA A 412 8.61 -35.74 9.39
N HIS A 413 9.15 -34.81 8.58
CA HIS A 413 10.48 -34.88 8.03
C HIS A 413 11.36 -33.77 8.57
N ALA A 414 12.54 -34.13 9.08
CA ALA A 414 13.45 -33.20 9.70
C ALA A 414 14.89 -33.41 9.21
N PHE A 415 15.57 -32.33 8.79
CA PHE A 415 16.91 -32.38 8.24
C PHE A 415 17.84 -31.34 8.88
N GLY A 416 19.13 -31.67 8.98
CA GLY A 416 20.16 -30.68 9.35
C GLY A 416 20.23 -29.55 8.33
N SER A 417 20.50 -29.89 7.08
CA SER A 417 20.37 -29.01 5.92
C SER A 417 19.98 -29.81 4.68
N LEU A 418 19.47 -29.14 3.65
CA LEU A 418 19.15 -29.76 2.36
C LEU A 418 19.99 -29.14 1.25
N ARG A 419 20.72 -29.95 0.49
CA ARG A 419 21.34 -29.56 -0.78
C ARG A 419 20.93 -30.53 -1.88
N ILE A 420 20.35 -30.01 -2.96
CA ILE A 420 19.89 -30.82 -4.10
C ILE A 420 20.46 -30.21 -5.39
N ASP A 421 21.23 -30.98 -6.14
CA ASP A 421 21.98 -30.50 -7.31
C ASP A 421 22.05 -31.57 -8.42
N GLY A 422 22.57 -31.21 -9.59
CA GLY A 422 22.89 -32.13 -10.69
C GLY A 422 21.68 -32.91 -11.22
N GLY A 423 20.55 -32.24 -11.43
CA GLY A 423 19.30 -32.82 -11.94
C GLY A 423 18.63 -33.79 -10.98
N SER A 424 18.94 -33.71 -9.69
CA SER A 424 18.38 -34.59 -8.65
C SER A 424 17.00 -34.12 -8.20
N TRP A 425 16.25 -34.99 -7.53
CA TRP A 425 15.02 -34.55 -6.88
C TRP A 425 14.73 -35.23 -5.55
N LEU A 426 14.08 -34.46 -4.67
CA LEU A 426 13.50 -34.90 -3.41
C LEU A 426 11.98 -34.66 -3.46
N LYS A 427 11.20 -35.71 -3.24
CA LYS A 427 9.74 -35.65 -3.13
C LYS A 427 9.34 -36.08 -1.72
N LEU A 428 8.56 -35.26 -1.03
CA LEU A 428 8.02 -35.54 0.30
C LEU A 428 6.50 -35.63 0.21
N GLY A 429 5.90 -36.60 0.91
CA GLY A 429 4.47 -36.67 1.11
C GLY A 429 3.95 -35.55 2.02
N ALA A 430 2.70 -35.66 2.45
CA ALA A 430 2.14 -34.73 3.43
C ALA A 430 2.78 -34.94 4.81
N GLY A 431 3.12 -33.84 5.49
CA GLY A 431 3.72 -33.81 6.81
C GLY A 431 4.68 -32.64 6.97
N ASP A 432 5.06 -32.37 8.21
CA ASP A 432 5.93 -31.23 8.55
C ASP A 432 7.31 -31.37 7.90
N LEU A 433 7.88 -30.25 7.44
CA LEU A 433 9.25 -30.12 6.98
C LEU A 433 10.01 -29.17 7.89
N ASP A 434 10.88 -29.73 8.73
CA ASP A 434 11.83 -29.01 9.57
C ASP A 434 13.23 -29.04 8.94
N VAL A 435 13.84 -27.88 8.67
CA VAL A 435 15.22 -27.80 8.17
C VAL A 435 16.00 -26.81 9.02
N ARG A 436 17.05 -27.27 9.71
CA ARG A 436 17.76 -26.42 10.69
C ARG A 436 18.68 -25.37 10.07
N SER A 437 19.31 -25.68 8.93
CA SER A 437 20.39 -24.87 8.35
C SER A 437 20.24 -24.74 6.83
N GLY A 438 19.15 -24.12 6.39
CA GLY A 438 18.93 -23.73 4.99
C GLY A 438 18.60 -24.86 4.01
N ILE A 439 17.91 -24.48 2.94
CA ILE A 439 17.64 -25.30 1.75
C ILE A 439 18.36 -24.67 0.56
N ALA A 440 19.22 -25.42 -0.12
CA ALA A 440 19.88 -25.01 -1.35
C ALA A 440 19.54 -25.97 -2.49
N ILE A 441 18.99 -25.46 -3.59
CA ILE A 441 18.63 -26.24 -4.77
C ILE A 441 19.26 -25.60 -6.00
N GLY A 442 19.94 -26.40 -6.82
CA GLY A 442 20.67 -25.96 -8.00
C GLY A 442 20.58 -26.95 -9.16
N GLY A 443 21.09 -26.55 -10.33
CA GLY A 443 21.36 -27.45 -11.46
C GLY A 443 20.16 -28.28 -11.88
N ASP A 444 19.05 -27.63 -12.26
CA ASP A 444 17.80 -28.24 -12.73
C ASP A 444 17.12 -29.21 -11.73
N SER A 445 17.46 -29.09 -10.44
CA SER A 445 16.96 -29.98 -9.41
C SER A 445 15.62 -29.54 -8.83
N THR A 446 14.89 -30.47 -8.21
CA THR A 446 13.56 -30.22 -7.64
C THR A 446 13.43 -30.70 -6.20
N LEU A 447 12.89 -29.85 -5.32
CA LEU A 447 12.25 -30.26 -4.07
C LEU A 447 10.74 -30.07 -4.20
N ALA A 448 9.98 -31.14 -4.01
CA ALA A 448 8.53 -31.08 -3.93
C ALA A 448 8.07 -31.62 -2.58
N ALA A 449 7.49 -30.76 -1.75
CA ALA A 449 6.98 -31.11 -0.43
C ALA A 449 5.46 -31.02 -0.40
N GLY A 450 4.80 -32.04 0.16
CA GLY A 450 3.35 -32.04 0.37
C GLY A 450 2.89 -31.03 1.41
N ALA A 451 1.59 -31.07 1.75
CA ALA A 451 1.02 -30.20 2.76
C ALA A 451 1.57 -30.51 4.16
N GLY A 452 1.86 -29.48 4.96
CA GLY A 452 2.44 -29.60 6.30
C GLY A 452 3.05 -28.29 6.81
N ALA A 453 3.55 -28.27 8.05
CA ALA A 453 4.25 -27.08 8.55
C ALA A 453 5.68 -27.01 8.00
N PHE A 454 6.07 -25.86 7.44
CA PHE A 454 7.41 -25.56 6.97
C PHE A 454 8.13 -24.68 7.99
N ARG A 455 9.17 -25.20 8.65
CA ARG A 455 9.97 -24.45 9.64
C ARG A 455 11.43 -24.52 9.23
N LEU A 456 11.96 -23.39 8.76
CA LEU A 456 13.25 -23.33 8.09
C LEU A 456 14.19 -22.39 8.85
N GLY A 457 15.34 -22.89 9.27
CA GLY A 457 16.43 -22.10 9.82
C GLY A 457 17.40 -21.60 8.73
N PRO A 458 18.21 -20.58 9.02
CA PRO A 458 19.13 -20.00 8.06
C PRO A 458 20.40 -20.86 7.93
N ASP A 459 21.01 -20.83 6.75
CA ASP A 459 22.39 -21.24 6.55
C ASP A 459 23.40 -20.24 7.15
N GLY A 460 24.69 -20.52 7.01
CA GLY A 460 25.76 -19.63 7.49
C GLY A 460 25.81 -18.25 6.81
N SER A 461 25.07 -18.03 5.72
CA SER A 461 24.93 -16.74 5.04
C SER A 461 23.62 -16.01 5.40
N GLY A 462 22.83 -16.54 6.34
CA GLY A 462 21.55 -15.96 6.74
C GLY A 462 20.39 -16.29 5.80
N ARG A 463 20.53 -17.27 4.90
CA ARG A 463 19.49 -17.65 3.93
C ARG A 463 18.77 -18.92 4.37
N ALA A 464 17.45 -18.87 4.42
CA ALA A 464 16.62 -20.06 4.66
C ALA A 464 16.41 -20.88 3.37
N ILE A 465 16.31 -20.20 2.22
CA ILE A 465 16.12 -20.84 0.91
C ILE A 465 17.01 -20.16 -0.13
N THR A 466 17.75 -20.95 -0.90
CA THR A 466 18.48 -20.52 -2.09
C THR A 466 18.12 -21.40 -3.29
N LEU A 467 17.65 -20.79 -4.38
CA LEU A 467 17.39 -21.48 -5.65
C LEU A 467 18.30 -20.92 -6.75
N SER A 468 19.03 -21.79 -7.45
CA SER A 468 19.90 -21.42 -8.57
C SER A 468 19.76 -22.38 -9.74
N GLY A 469 20.31 -22.02 -10.91
CA GLY A 469 20.40 -22.91 -12.07
C GLY A 469 19.08 -23.62 -12.41
N SER A 470 17.99 -22.88 -12.59
CA SER A 470 16.65 -23.42 -12.92
C SER A 470 16.01 -24.35 -11.88
N ALA A 471 16.49 -24.32 -10.64
CA ALA A 471 15.94 -25.10 -9.53
C ALA A 471 14.44 -24.86 -9.28
N VAL A 472 13.76 -25.89 -8.80
CA VAL A 472 12.31 -25.87 -8.52
C VAL A 472 12.05 -26.23 -7.06
N LEU A 473 11.34 -25.38 -6.33
CA LEU A 473 10.81 -25.66 -5.00
C LEU A 473 9.28 -25.54 -5.01
N LEU A 474 8.61 -26.66 -4.76
CA LEU A 474 7.15 -26.75 -4.70
C LEU A 474 6.72 -27.08 -3.27
N MET A 475 5.96 -26.20 -2.63
CA MET A 475 5.43 -26.42 -1.29
C MET A 475 3.91 -26.54 -1.33
N GLY A 476 3.38 -27.59 -0.70
CA GLY A 476 1.95 -27.73 -0.44
C GLY A 476 1.47 -26.80 0.69
N ASP A 477 0.17 -26.82 0.95
CA ASP A 477 -0.46 -25.96 1.96
C ASP A 477 0.02 -26.25 3.39
N GLY A 478 0.06 -25.21 4.22
CA GLY A 478 0.40 -25.33 5.64
C GLY A 478 1.20 -24.14 6.17
N SER A 479 1.37 -24.06 7.49
CA SER A 479 2.04 -22.92 8.12
C SER A 479 3.47 -22.79 7.60
N PHE A 480 3.88 -21.57 7.25
CA PHE A 480 5.20 -21.30 6.69
C PHE A 480 5.99 -20.34 7.57
N SER A 481 7.20 -20.74 7.95
CA SER A 481 8.15 -19.93 8.69
C SER A 481 9.58 -20.14 8.18
N ALA A 482 10.18 -19.08 7.67
CA ALA A 482 11.59 -19.02 7.30
C ALA A 482 12.32 -18.02 8.19
N ASN A 483 13.24 -18.50 9.02
CA ASN A 483 14.14 -17.66 9.80
C ASN A 483 15.37 -17.28 8.98
N GLY A 484 15.20 -16.48 7.92
CA GLY A 484 16.29 -16.04 7.04
C GLY A 484 15.77 -15.59 5.69
N ALA A 485 16.68 -15.09 4.85
CA ALA A 485 16.33 -14.63 3.52
C ALA A 485 15.95 -15.78 2.57
N ILE A 486 15.09 -15.48 1.60
CA ILE A 486 14.73 -16.36 0.49
C ILE A 486 15.27 -15.70 -0.77
N VAL A 487 16.22 -16.37 -1.44
CA VAL A 487 16.92 -15.83 -2.62
C VAL A 487 16.78 -16.80 -3.78
N THR A 488 16.33 -16.31 -4.93
CA THR A 488 16.24 -17.11 -6.15
C THR A 488 16.97 -16.43 -7.30
N GLU A 489 17.57 -17.23 -8.19
CA GLU A 489 18.22 -16.78 -9.42
C GLU A 489 17.31 -17.02 -10.64
N GLY A 490 17.68 -16.45 -11.79
CA GLY A 490 16.95 -16.64 -13.05
C GLY A 490 16.72 -18.12 -13.40
N GLY A 491 15.58 -18.41 -14.05
CA GLY A 491 15.18 -19.78 -14.44
C GLY A 491 14.49 -20.58 -13.33
N SER A 492 14.69 -20.22 -12.06
CA SER A 492 14.13 -20.97 -10.92
C SER A 492 12.62 -20.79 -10.75
N ARG A 493 11.98 -21.71 -10.02
CA ARG A 493 10.54 -21.72 -9.72
C ARG A 493 10.31 -21.97 -8.23
N LEU A 494 9.53 -21.09 -7.61
CA LEU A 494 9.12 -21.21 -6.21
C LEU A 494 7.60 -21.22 -6.11
N VAL A 495 7.02 -22.18 -5.39
CA VAL A 495 5.59 -22.20 -5.08
C VAL A 495 5.42 -22.22 -3.58
N PHE A 496 4.74 -21.20 -3.05
CA PHE A 496 4.22 -21.20 -1.69
C PHE A 496 2.85 -21.89 -1.64
N GLY A 497 2.60 -22.68 -0.59
CA GLY A 497 1.28 -23.23 -0.30
C GLY A 497 0.43 -22.29 0.55
N ARG A 498 -0.88 -22.53 0.61
CA ARG A 498 -1.83 -21.67 1.34
C ARG A 498 -1.59 -21.68 2.85
N THR A 499 -1.59 -20.51 3.47
CA THR A 499 -1.61 -20.33 4.94
C THR A 499 -2.22 -18.99 5.32
N ARG A 500 -2.58 -18.81 6.59
CA ARG A 500 -3.00 -17.48 7.09
C ARG A 500 -1.87 -16.46 6.94
N ASN A 501 -0.67 -16.82 7.39
CA ASN A 501 0.49 -15.96 7.35
C ASN A 501 1.76 -16.76 7.00
N HIS A 502 2.55 -16.22 6.07
CA HIS A 502 3.91 -16.63 5.76
C HIS A 502 4.86 -15.72 6.53
N LEU A 503 5.65 -16.30 7.43
CA LEU A 503 6.64 -15.57 8.20
C LEU A 503 8.00 -15.70 7.51
N ILE A 504 8.58 -14.57 7.08
CA ILE A 504 9.90 -14.52 6.44
C ILE A 504 10.75 -13.53 7.23
N ASN A 505 11.62 -14.03 8.11
CA ASN A 505 12.56 -13.22 8.87
C ASN A 505 13.83 -12.89 8.06
N GLY A 506 13.65 -12.23 6.93
CA GLY A 506 14.73 -11.81 6.03
C GLY A 506 14.18 -11.14 4.77
N ASP A 507 15.05 -10.90 3.79
CA ASP A 507 14.65 -10.42 2.47
C ASP A 507 13.99 -11.52 1.64
N LEU A 508 13.04 -11.14 0.78
CA LEU A 508 12.46 -11.97 -0.26
C LEU A 508 12.94 -11.45 -1.62
N ALA A 509 14.00 -12.06 -2.16
CA ALA A 509 14.61 -11.67 -3.42
C ALA A 509 14.37 -12.74 -4.49
N ILE A 510 13.49 -12.43 -5.44
CA ILE A 510 13.07 -13.37 -6.48
C ILE A 510 13.63 -12.92 -7.82
N ALA A 511 14.46 -13.73 -8.48
CA ALA A 511 14.90 -13.50 -9.86
C ALA A 511 14.42 -14.58 -10.86
N GLY A 512 13.90 -15.70 -10.38
CA GLY A 512 13.26 -16.74 -11.20
C GLY A 512 11.78 -16.46 -11.47
N SER A 513 10.91 -17.26 -10.87
CA SER A 513 9.46 -17.12 -10.91
C SER A 513 8.86 -17.61 -9.59
N VAL A 514 7.73 -17.05 -9.17
CA VAL A 514 7.10 -17.40 -7.90
C VAL A 514 5.57 -17.39 -7.98
N LEU A 515 4.94 -18.38 -7.35
CA LEU A 515 3.51 -18.36 -7.02
C LEU A 515 3.34 -18.14 -5.52
N PHE A 516 2.60 -17.09 -5.20
CA PHE A 516 2.10 -16.81 -3.87
C PHE A 516 0.69 -17.36 -3.73
N ALA A 517 0.54 -18.46 -3.00
CA ALA A 517 -0.78 -18.91 -2.60
C ALA A 517 -1.46 -17.89 -1.65
N PRO A 518 -2.79 -17.94 -1.53
CA PRO A 518 -3.56 -17.03 -0.68
C PRO A 518 -3.05 -16.99 0.76
N GLY A 519 -2.97 -15.79 1.31
CA GLY A 519 -2.41 -15.56 2.64
C GLY A 519 -1.74 -14.20 2.79
N ARG A 520 -1.37 -13.87 4.02
CA ARG A 520 -0.48 -12.73 4.28
C ARG A 520 0.97 -13.17 4.21
N TYR A 521 1.83 -12.30 3.71
CA TYR A 521 3.28 -12.45 3.69
C TYR A 521 3.89 -11.37 4.57
N THR A 522 4.30 -11.74 5.79
CA THR A 522 5.02 -10.86 6.70
C THR A 522 6.53 -11.02 6.48
N ILE A 523 7.18 -9.98 5.99
CA ILE A 523 8.57 -9.99 5.53
C ILE A 523 9.39 -9.00 6.38
N ALA A 524 10.41 -9.50 7.07
CA ALA A 524 11.27 -8.69 7.93
C ALA A 524 12.26 -7.81 7.16
N GLY A 525 12.42 -8.03 5.86
CA GLY A 525 13.24 -7.23 4.96
C GLY A 525 12.46 -6.66 3.77
N SER A 526 13.16 -6.54 2.63
CA SER A 526 12.60 -6.04 1.36
C SER A 526 12.02 -7.16 0.51
N LEU A 527 11.03 -6.82 -0.33
CA LEU A 527 10.59 -7.64 -1.46
C LEU A 527 11.26 -7.11 -2.73
N THR A 528 12.12 -7.92 -3.34
CA THR A 528 12.74 -7.59 -4.63
C THR A 528 12.27 -8.58 -5.68
N ASN A 529 11.57 -8.06 -6.68
CA ASN A 529 11.23 -8.79 -7.89
C ASN A 529 12.23 -8.40 -9.00
N GLY A 530 13.22 -9.26 -9.22
CA GLY A 530 14.12 -9.22 -10.37
C GLY A 530 13.80 -10.29 -11.41
N THR A 531 12.56 -10.78 -11.47
CA THR A 531 12.16 -11.81 -12.44
C THR A 531 12.20 -11.27 -13.87
N GLY A 532 12.24 -12.21 -14.81
CA GLY A 532 12.17 -11.94 -16.24
C GLY A 532 12.55 -13.19 -17.02
N GLY A 533 11.66 -13.66 -17.90
CA GLY A 533 11.93 -14.78 -18.81
C GLY A 533 11.58 -16.18 -18.28
N THR A 534 11.08 -16.32 -17.05
CA THR A 534 10.51 -17.57 -16.54
C THR A 534 9.07 -17.35 -16.13
N THR A 535 8.12 -17.93 -16.87
CA THR A 535 6.68 -17.72 -16.66
C THR A 535 5.96 -18.99 -16.23
N TRP A 536 4.75 -18.80 -15.71
CA TRP A 536 3.78 -19.87 -15.47
C TRP A 536 2.86 -20.06 -16.70
N PRO A 537 2.27 -21.26 -16.91
CA PRO A 537 2.29 -22.44 -16.05
C PRO A 537 3.57 -23.28 -16.15
N TYR A 538 3.76 -24.17 -15.17
CA TYR A 538 4.83 -25.17 -15.15
C TYR A 538 4.28 -26.54 -14.80
N SER A 539 4.59 -27.54 -15.62
CA SER A 539 4.25 -28.95 -15.36
C SER A 539 5.44 -29.68 -14.77
N SER A 540 5.31 -30.12 -13.52
CA SER A 540 6.39 -30.77 -12.78
C SER A 540 6.46 -32.27 -13.10
N PRO A 541 7.60 -32.79 -13.60
CA PRO A 541 7.77 -34.23 -13.82
C PRO A 541 7.88 -35.02 -12.50
N VAL A 542 8.17 -34.34 -11.37
CA VAL A 542 8.33 -34.97 -10.05
C VAL A 542 6.97 -35.17 -9.36
N THR A 543 6.07 -34.18 -9.47
CA THR A 543 4.74 -34.25 -8.85
C THR A 543 3.66 -34.75 -9.80
N GLY A 544 3.87 -34.64 -11.12
CA GLY A 544 2.85 -34.92 -12.14
C GLY A 544 1.76 -33.85 -12.22
N GLN A 545 1.95 -32.70 -11.56
CA GLN A 545 0.98 -31.60 -11.46
C GLN A 545 1.43 -30.38 -12.27
N SER A 546 0.46 -29.59 -12.73
CA SER A 546 0.69 -28.28 -13.35
C SER A 546 0.37 -27.17 -12.36
N TYR A 547 1.26 -26.18 -12.27
CA TYR A 547 1.19 -25.04 -11.37
C TYR A 547 1.06 -23.75 -12.18
N GLY A 548 0.35 -22.77 -11.63
CA GLY A 548 0.30 -21.41 -12.18
C GLY A 548 -0.53 -21.25 -13.46
N THR A 549 -1.48 -22.16 -13.71
CA THR A 549 -2.56 -21.89 -14.67
C THR A 549 -3.59 -20.96 -14.03
N THR A 550 -4.04 -21.28 -12.81
CA THR A 550 -4.93 -20.42 -12.02
C THR A 550 -4.51 -20.40 -10.55
N ILE A 551 -4.89 -19.33 -9.84
CA ILE A 551 -4.87 -19.25 -8.36
C ILE A 551 -6.25 -18.76 -7.93
N ASP A 552 -6.92 -19.50 -7.05
CA ASP A 552 -8.29 -19.20 -6.58
C ASP A 552 -9.27 -18.85 -7.74
N GLY A 553 -9.16 -19.58 -8.86
CA GLY A 553 -10.01 -19.42 -10.04
C GLY A 553 -9.64 -18.25 -10.98
N VAL A 554 -8.61 -17.47 -10.65
CA VAL A 554 -8.09 -16.39 -11.51
C VAL A 554 -6.95 -16.91 -12.38
N ASP A 555 -7.01 -16.67 -13.69
CA ASP A 555 -5.92 -16.99 -14.62
C ASP A 555 -4.68 -16.15 -14.33
N VAL A 556 -3.53 -16.81 -14.21
CA VAL A 556 -2.22 -16.20 -13.96
C VAL A 556 -1.17 -16.64 -14.98
N THR A 557 -1.61 -17.21 -16.10
CA THR A 557 -0.75 -17.64 -17.20
C THR A 557 0.04 -16.45 -17.77
N GLY A 558 1.33 -16.69 -18.06
CA GLY A 558 2.22 -15.70 -18.68
C GLY A 558 2.83 -14.68 -17.72
N PHE A 559 2.51 -14.74 -16.43
CA PHE A 559 3.18 -13.97 -15.37
C PHE A 559 4.36 -14.76 -14.80
N ASP A 560 5.38 -14.05 -14.33
CA ASP A 560 6.55 -14.60 -13.63
C ASP A 560 6.27 -14.72 -12.13
N LEU A 561 5.62 -13.68 -11.60
CA LEU A 561 5.26 -13.53 -10.20
C LEU A 561 3.75 -13.36 -10.10
N ALA A 562 3.07 -14.29 -9.44
CA ALA A 562 1.61 -14.24 -9.33
C ALA A 562 1.12 -14.54 -7.91
N GLY A 563 0.07 -13.84 -7.48
CA GLY A 563 -0.59 -14.03 -6.20
C GLY A 563 -2.02 -13.50 -6.23
N VAL A 564 -2.94 -14.23 -5.61
CA VAL A 564 -4.37 -13.88 -5.54
C VAL A 564 -4.83 -14.07 -4.11
N ASN A 565 -5.63 -13.13 -3.59
CA ASN A 565 -6.00 -13.07 -2.18
C ASN A 565 -4.78 -12.96 -1.25
N VAL A 566 -3.86 -12.06 -1.60
CA VAL A 566 -2.59 -11.86 -0.88
C VAL A 566 -2.48 -10.48 -0.26
N SER A 567 -1.75 -10.38 0.86
CA SER A 567 -1.31 -9.11 1.43
C SER A 567 0.15 -9.21 1.85
N PHE A 568 0.96 -8.20 1.57
CA PHE A 568 2.38 -8.15 1.91
C PHE A 568 2.61 -7.07 2.97
N ILE A 569 3.21 -7.44 4.10
CA ILE A 569 3.57 -6.53 5.19
C ILE A 569 5.08 -6.58 5.36
N LEU A 570 5.75 -5.46 5.18
CA LEU A 570 7.21 -5.40 5.07
C LEU A 570 7.80 -4.38 6.04
N SER A 571 9.04 -4.59 6.47
CA SER A 571 9.87 -3.51 7.04
C SER A 571 10.67 -2.74 5.97
N GLY A 572 10.95 -3.41 4.84
CA GLY A 572 11.82 -2.93 3.77
C GLY A 572 11.07 -2.36 2.57
N THR A 573 11.78 -2.31 1.44
CA THR A 573 11.31 -1.71 0.18
C THR A 573 10.62 -2.75 -0.72
N VAL A 574 9.86 -2.27 -1.72
CA VAL A 574 9.33 -3.12 -2.81
C VAL A 574 9.94 -2.73 -4.14
N ASN A 575 10.95 -3.45 -4.58
CA ASN A 575 11.61 -3.14 -5.85
C ASN A 575 11.16 -4.10 -6.95
N LEU A 576 10.73 -3.55 -8.08
CA LEU A 576 10.29 -4.30 -9.25
C LEU A 576 11.21 -3.95 -10.43
N ALA A 577 11.89 -4.93 -10.99
CA ALA A 577 12.91 -4.76 -12.03
C ALA A 577 12.88 -5.92 -13.04
N GLY A 578 13.85 -5.99 -13.95
CA GLY A 578 14.12 -7.17 -14.78
C GLY A 578 13.16 -7.42 -15.94
N GLY A 579 12.23 -6.51 -16.24
CA GLY A 579 11.13 -6.77 -17.19
C GLY A 579 10.08 -7.73 -16.63
N ALA A 580 10.03 -7.87 -15.31
CA ALA A 580 9.15 -8.78 -14.60
C ALA A 580 7.68 -8.60 -14.98
N LYS A 581 6.96 -9.70 -15.17
CA LYS A 581 5.50 -9.72 -15.28
C LYS A 581 4.89 -10.14 -13.95
N SER A 582 4.31 -9.18 -13.23
CA SER A 582 3.69 -9.43 -11.92
C SER A 582 2.17 -9.35 -11.98
N LYS A 583 1.46 -10.28 -11.35
CA LYS A 583 0.01 -10.18 -11.09
C LYS A 583 -0.26 -10.43 -9.62
N LEU A 584 -0.54 -9.37 -8.87
CA LEU A 584 -0.82 -9.47 -7.44
C LEU A 584 -2.18 -8.88 -7.13
N LEU A 585 -3.09 -9.71 -6.63
CA LEU A 585 -4.44 -9.31 -6.31
C LEU A 585 -4.69 -9.40 -4.80
N ALA A 586 -5.03 -8.26 -4.20
CA ALA A 586 -5.40 -8.21 -2.79
C ALA A 586 -6.64 -9.06 -2.49
N ALA A 587 -6.79 -9.47 -1.24
CA ALA A 587 -7.97 -10.17 -0.79
C ALA A 587 -9.17 -9.21 -0.70
N SER A 588 -10.31 -9.60 -1.28
CA SER A 588 -11.58 -8.86 -1.15
C SER A 588 -12.25 -9.03 0.22
N THR A 589 -11.77 -9.98 1.03
CA THR A 589 -12.21 -10.23 2.40
C THR A 589 -11.01 -10.50 3.30
N GLY A 590 -11.04 -10.01 4.53
CA GLY A 590 -9.96 -10.19 5.49
C GLY A 590 -10.07 -11.50 6.25
N THR A 591 -8.93 -12.01 6.73
CA THR A 591 -8.87 -13.15 7.65
C THR A 591 -8.09 -12.73 8.89
N GLU A 592 -8.61 -12.99 10.09
CA GLU A 592 -7.90 -12.71 11.34
C GLU A 592 -6.52 -13.39 11.36
N GLY A 593 -5.47 -12.62 11.68
CA GLY A 593 -4.08 -13.10 11.65
C GLY A 593 -3.54 -13.43 10.25
N GLY A 594 -4.27 -13.12 9.17
CA GLY A 594 -3.89 -13.39 7.79
C GLY A 594 -4.09 -12.21 6.85
N ALA A 595 -4.52 -12.50 5.61
CA ALA A 595 -4.70 -11.49 4.56
C ALA A 595 -5.64 -10.37 5.01
N ILE A 596 -5.34 -9.13 4.60
CA ILE A 596 -6.05 -7.93 5.01
C ILE A 596 -6.88 -7.44 3.83
N THR A 597 -8.15 -7.13 4.08
CA THR A 597 -9.09 -6.66 3.06
C THR A 597 -8.55 -5.46 2.31
N ASP A 598 -8.60 -5.53 0.98
CA ASP A 598 -8.21 -4.46 0.05
C ASP A 598 -6.78 -3.93 0.22
N LEU A 599 -5.94 -4.56 1.06
CA LEU A 599 -4.54 -4.21 1.23
C LEU A 599 -3.68 -5.18 0.43
N LEU A 600 -2.92 -4.64 -0.51
CA LEU A 600 -1.94 -5.41 -1.25
C LEU A 600 -0.57 -5.38 -0.58
N ILE A 601 -0.02 -4.19 -0.33
CA ILE A 601 1.32 -3.99 0.21
C ILE A 601 1.27 -2.91 1.28
N ASP A 602 1.95 -3.13 2.41
CA ASP A 602 2.22 -2.13 3.45
C ASP A 602 3.69 -2.14 3.85
N SER A 603 4.30 -0.96 3.95
CA SER A 603 5.60 -0.78 4.60
C SER A 603 5.80 0.66 5.08
N LEU A 604 6.42 0.79 6.25
CA LEU A 604 6.84 2.09 6.81
C LEU A 604 8.28 2.48 6.46
N THR A 605 8.90 1.77 5.51
CA THR A 605 10.29 2.07 5.13
C THR A 605 10.44 3.52 4.64
N THR A 606 11.55 4.14 5.01
CA THR A 606 11.99 5.43 4.43
C THR A 606 12.88 5.21 3.21
N GLY A 607 13.29 3.98 2.94
CA GLY A 607 14.06 3.61 1.76
C GLY A 607 13.27 3.85 0.47
N ALA A 608 13.96 4.22 -0.60
CA ALA A 608 13.32 4.43 -1.90
C ALA A 608 12.88 3.09 -2.53
N THR A 609 11.68 3.09 -3.10
CA THR A 609 11.04 1.96 -3.78
C THR A 609 11.09 2.22 -5.29
N ASN A 610 11.70 1.31 -6.05
CA ASN A 610 11.91 1.50 -7.49
C ASN A 610 11.17 0.45 -8.31
N TRP A 611 10.27 0.90 -9.19
CA TRP A 611 9.63 0.07 -10.22
C TRP A 611 10.15 0.52 -11.58
N ALA A 612 10.99 -0.32 -12.19
CA ALA A 612 11.86 0.10 -13.29
C ALA A 612 12.01 -1.00 -14.35
N ALA A 613 12.86 -0.71 -15.34
CA ALA A 613 13.35 -1.69 -16.32
C ALA A 613 12.24 -2.46 -17.06
N GLY A 614 11.17 -1.78 -17.45
CA GLY A 614 10.09 -2.36 -18.25
C GLY A 614 9.21 -3.38 -17.52
N ALA A 615 9.26 -3.44 -16.19
CA ALA A 615 8.38 -4.32 -15.41
C ALA A 615 6.90 -4.03 -15.72
N GLN A 616 6.11 -5.08 -15.92
CA GLN A 616 4.68 -5.03 -16.25
C GLN A 616 3.87 -5.65 -15.12
N ASN A 617 3.11 -4.82 -14.40
CA ASN A 617 2.40 -5.23 -13.20
C ASN A 617 0.88 -5.06 -13.37
N ILE A 618 0.13 -6.05 -12.91
CA ILE A 618 -1.31 -5.97 -12.65
C ILE A 618 -1.52 -6.07 -11.15
N PHE A 619 -1.84 -4.95 -10.51
CA PHE A 619 -2.06 -4.85 -9.07
C PHE A 619 -3.48 -4.46 -8.75
N THR A 620 -4.01 -5.04 -7.66
CA THR A 620 -5.31 -4.63 -7.09
C THR A 620 -5.22 -4.54 -5.58
N GLY A 621 -6.01 -3.64 -5.00
CA GLY A 621 -5.90 -3.21 -3.61
C GLY A 621 -4.94 -2.03 -3.43
N ALA A 622 -4.69 -1.70 -2.17
CA ALA A 622 -3.87 -0.58 -1.75
C ALA A 622 -2.40 -0.97 -1.59
N VAL A 623 -1.52 -0.19 -2.21
CA VAL A 623 -0.08 -0.13 -1.92
C VAL A 623 0.16 1.07 -1.02
N HIS A 624 0.48 0.80 0.24
CA HIS A 624 0.63 1.76 1.31
C HIS A 624 2.10 1.85 1.75
N LEU A 625 2.78 2.89 1.28
CA LEU A 625 4.20 3.15 1.50
C LEU A 625 4.41 4.60 1.98
N PRO A 626 3.76 5.04 3.06
CA PRO A 626 3.55 6.46 3.39
C PRO A 626 4.85 7.25 3.65
N ALA A 627 5.96 6.57 3.94
CA ALA A 627 7.27 7.16 4.18
C ALA A 627 8.29 6.97 3.04
N SER A 628 7.95 6.18 2.02
CA SER A 628 8.84 5.80 0.91
C SER A 628 8.64 6.70 -0.31
N ASP A 629 9.74 7.03 -0.99
CA ASP A 629 9.69 7.61 -2.33
C ASP A 629 9.55 6.49 -3.36
N ILE A 630 8.49 6.55 -4.16
CA ILE A 630 8.27 5.60 -5.25
C ILE A 630 8.73 6.22 -6.56
N THR A 631 9.64 5.53 -7.25
CA THR A 631 10.03 5.89 -8.61
C THR A 631 9.53 4.84 -9.61
N LEU A 632 8.70 5.27 -10.55
CA LEU A 632 8.27 4.51 -11.73
C LEU A 632 9.12 4.96 -12.91
N SER A 633 9.89 4.07 -13.52
CA SER A 633 10.82 4.44 -14.60
C SER A 633 10.98 3.35 -15.67
N GLY A 634 11.71 3.69 -16.74
CA GLY A 634 12.19 2.72 -17.72
C GLY A 634 11.09 1.95 -18.44
N GLY A 635 9.95 2.58 -18.72
CA GLY A 635 8.80 1.96 -19.40
C GLY A 635 8.01 0.98 -18.53
N SER A 636 8.20 1.00 -17.21
CA SER A 636 7.41 0.16 -16.30
C SER A 636 5.92 0.50 -16.36
N THR A 637 5.07 -0.51 -16.31
CA THR A 637 3.62 -0.35 -16.27
C THR A 637 3.06 -0.96 -15.00
N THR A 638 2.17 -0.25 -14.30
CA THR A 638 1.40 -0.80 -13.17
C THR A 638 -0.05 -0.43 -13.35
N LEU A 639 -0.85 -1.42 -13.76
CA LEU A 639 -2.25 -1.27 -14.13
C LEU A 639 -3.12 -2.09 -13.19
N SER A 640 -4.43 -1.84 -13.22
CA SER A 640 -5.39 -2.58 -12.40
C SER A 640 -6.26 -3.57 -13.19
N ASN A 641 -6.13 -3.60 -14.52
CA ASN A 641 -6.97 -4.40 -15.41
C ASN A 641 -8.49 -4.23 -15.16
N GLY A 642 -8.92 -2.99 -14.91
CA GLY A 642 -10.33 -2.67 -14.64
C GLY A 642 -10.78 -2.91 -13.19
N GLN A 643 -9.85 -3.24 -12.28
CA GLN A 643 -10.13 -3.40 -10.84
C GLN A 643 -9.62 -2.18 -10.06
N CYS A 644 -9.87 -2.13 -8.75
CA CYS A 644 -9.39 -1.02 -7.92
C CYS A 644 -7.92 -1.22 -7.54
N PHE A 645 -7.08 -0.24 -7.88
CA PHE A 645 -5.70 -0.10 -7.44
C PHE A 645 -5.48 1.26 -6.78
N MET A 646 -4.91 1.28 -5.57
CA MET A 646 -4.52 2.53 -4.91
C MET A 646 -3.05 2.54 -4.57
N MET A 647 -2.44 3.72 -4.62
CA MET A 647 -1.06 3.96 -4.24
C MET A 647 -1.01 5.16 -3.29
N ILE A 648 -0.50 4.93 -2.09
CA ILE A 648 -0.25 5.96 -1.07
C ILE A 648 1.24 5.92 -0.78
N ALA A 649 1.96 7.02 -1.02
CA ALA A 649 3.40 7.10 -0.88
C ALA A 649 3.83 8.44 -0.29
N ARG A 650 5.12 8.58 0.09
CA ARG A 650 5.65 9.91 0.43
C ARG A 650 5.72 10.78 -0.82
N THR A 651 6.46 10.35 -1.83
CA THR A 651 6.45 10.96 -3.17
C THR A 651 6.28 9.91 -4.26
N ILE A 652 5.79 10.33 -5.42
CA ILE A 652 5.59 9.49 -6.59
C ILE A 652 6.22 10.19 -7.79
N ASN A 653 7.25 9.58 -8.36
CA ASN A 653 7.94 10.10 -9.53
C ASN A 653 7.82 9.12 -10.69
N ALA A 654 7.08 9.48 -11.73
CA ALA A 654 6.94 8.69 -12.96
C ALA A 654 7.79 9.29 -14.09
N SER A 655 8.65 8.50 -14.69
CA SER A 655 9.58 8.96 -15.73
C SER A 655 9.71 7.95 -16.87
N GLY A 656 10.21 8.40 -18.02
CA GLY A 656 10.70 7.52 -19.08
C GLY A 656 9.69 6.46 -19.52
N GLY A 657 8.57 6.86 -20.13
CA GLY A 657 7.57 5.95 -20.69
C GLY A 657 6.77 5.14 -19.65
N ALA A 658 6.99 5.34 -18.35
CA ALA A 658 6.27 4.62 -17.32
C ALA A 658 4.76 4.94 -17.33
N ALA A 659 3.93 3.95 -17.03
CA ALA A 659 2.47 4.11 -16.98
C ALA A 659 1.89 3.56 -15.67
N ALA A 660 1.04 4.33 -15.01
CA ALA A 660 0.25 3.89 -13.87
C ALA A 660 -1.24 4.07 -14.16
N GLY A 661 -2.08 3.10 -13.80
CA GLY A 661 -3.52 3.21 -14.01
C GLY A 661 -4.37 2.44 -13.02
N SER A 662 -5.59 2.93 -12.80
CA SER A 662 -6.55 2.39 -11.82
C SER A 662 -8.00 2.66 -12.24
N ALA A 663 -8.91 1.82 -11.76
CA ALA A 663 -10.36 1.95 -11.93
C ALA A 663 -11.10 1.98 -10.57
N CYS A 664 -10.51 2.52 -9.50
CA CYS A 664 -11.24 2.60 -8.23
C CYS A 664 -12.36 3.64 -8.28
N THR A 665 -13.49 3.29 -7.66
CA THR A 665 -14.62 4.20 -7.42
C THR A 665 -14.80 4.51 -5.94
N SER A 666 -14.27 3.67 -5.02
CA SER A 666 -14.24 3.88 -3.57
C SER A 666 -13.28 2.92 -2.87
N ILE A 667 -13.01 3.14 -1.58
CA ILE A 667 -12.35 2.19 -0.67
C ILE A 667 -13.28 1.91 0.53
N THR A 668 -13.27 0.68 1.04
CA THR A 668 -13.76 0.37 2.38
C THR A 668 -12.85 1.05 3.42
N GLY A 669 -13.38 2.01 4.19
CA GLY A 669 -12.62 2.72 5.24
C GLY A 669 -12.36 4.21 4.99
N SER A 670 -12.60 4.74 3.78
CA SER A 670 -12.69 6.19 3.57
C SER A 670 -14.06 6.72 3.99
N GLY A 671 -14.32 6.71 5.30
CA GLY A 671 -15.31 7.59 5.90
C GLY A 671 -14.79 9.02 5.89
N GLY A 672 -14.65 9.61 4.69
CA GLY A 672 -14.33 11.02 4.56
C GLY A 672 -15.47 11.81 5.18
N SER A 673 -15.17 12.50 6.30
CA SER A 673 -16.09 13.45 6.90
C SER A 673 -16.35 14.59 5.91
N SER A 674 -17.40 14.44 5.11
CA SER A 674 -18.02 15.55 4.40
C SER A 674 -18.76 16.40 5.44
N SER A 675 -18.08 17.38 6.04
CA SER A 675 -18.78 18.45 6.75
C SER A 675 -19.63 19.20 5.73
N GLY A 676 -20.95 19.07 5.86
CA GLY A 676 -21.95 19.63 4.94
C GLY A 676 -21.85 21.15 4.80
N GLY A 677 -21.80 21.63 3.55
CA GLY A 677 -23.00 22.02 2.81
C GLY A 677 -23.76 23.31 3.16
N ASP A 678 -23.37 24.07 4.19
CA ASP A 678 -24.22 25.19 4.64
C ASP A 678 -23.94 26.52 3.92
N ILE A 679 -25.02 27.19 3.47
CA ILE A 679 -25.01 28.62 3.10
C ILE A 679 -25.04 29.40 4.42
N GLY A 680 -24.10 30.32 4.61
CA GLY A 680 -24.02 31.15 5.81
C GLY A 680 -23.90 32.63 5.49
N LEU A 681 -24.50 33.48 6.33
CA LEU A 681 -24.16 34.91 6.32
C LEU A 681 -22.76 35.10 6.86
N VAL A 682 -22.01 35.96 6.19
CA VAL A 682 -20.69 36.41 6.63
C VAL A 682 -20.77 37.92 6.83
N ARG A 683 -20.40 38.35 8.03
CA ARG A 683 -20.39 39.76 8.43
C ARG A 683 -19.04 40.40 8.17
#